data_AF-A0A7S4QZ74-F1
#
_entry.id   AF-A0A7S4QZ74-F1
#
_cell.length_a   1.000
_cell.length_b   1.000
_cell.length_c   1.000
_cell.angle_alpha   90.00
_cell.angle_beta   90.00
_cell.angle_gamma   90.00
#
_symmetry.space_group_name_H-M   'P 1'
#
loop_
_entity.id
_entity.type
_entity.pdbx_description
1 polymer ?
#
loop_
_entity_poly.entity_id
_entity_poly.type
_entity_poly.pdbx_seq_one_letter_code
_entity_poly.pdbx_strand_id
1 'polypeptide(L)'
;KKKKSFNKNVDSFDSEPLERKSTPPLTPPQNKIARVPHTPNTEKSDRSLTDTSPVMVKDRSAGSSSTSSSRRHSGNNDKIQKGTSSLRLSQTAPTIDMVPSLVEDLASATDTSAEAPARALRMLFALSEHSSHQENRTAMVREANGRLVPVLLDFLRRCERSSSEQYLALLVLNNISIPSENKRIIAIDSGGAHVLSRLLCEDPSCHLMAIILVNLTFAEVELRNELASPTSSIQLVDALAFTLQLASLSQSDNAVLEPLTYSDENGKFSPRKLLSNLMAEDQKNRPALSNLNYNDGQRQRSINSHFDSKNQLFPETARWCLCAMKNLTRPSKDPIAAHAFIDAGVIPLILKIITVGGAVSAARSRHEHSPNISNSLLAPAEQSLNPDFSPSDLERQNSKGPIENDVPNVENDPSSWDANSMQDAALFTILNLSATSVARNYLREEDAVHILATVADFATSHCSGDATTPEEKQQQFQCLKARMALAYLVGSEGHYGQPCVHSSSSARDGNIDESVLLIMKSEAELLVEMLANSLHQRTKSGSGGYSAATFSIKGLLFAIRCLLTNNLNQNTLANSIGEQLNCLLFKALAQHSIQKVLTIDPEAAEHACFSLYLLSNFGFKSKFLPASFSNVGDSSGLFMTGMVEIVLTAYLQNKNITQAGRHAAEQLLMRLPYLTFIGSTADVKKGCPDVPVTDFDFDNELLHATDDIVVKKCPSGAKPRGDIFGRPILRSRAPKKGTQKAIWDNKASVAVFPSALHAVQQLSFGSTKVRHMDTIDDIAIANNIANCASGEDAESYNYWWSWQDSAHERKPMLEKSTRGIPAAGPSAYSFKGMMTRVKSNPFSSFTDGNNATRKRDSDEPFSIFGMSCGHNFCAQDTSVKYSGPR
;
A
#
# COMPACT_ATOMS: atom_id res chain seq x y z
N LYS A 1 -3.02 -50.59 -40.09
CA LYS A 1 -4.04 -51.58 -40.58
C LYS A 1 -5.42 -50.88 -40.58
N LYS A 2 -6.35 -51.23 -41.50
CA LYS A 2 -7.77 -50.77 -41.72
C LYS A 2 -8.22 -49.43 -41.04
N LYS A 3 -8.64 -48.37 -41.77
CA LYS A 3 -9.92 -48.16 -42.53
C LYS A 3 -11.18 -48.27 -41.64
N LYS A 4 -12.26 -47.48 -41.76
CA LYS A 4 -12.84 -46.48 -42.74
C LYS A 4 -13.83 -45.58 -41.91
N SER A 5 -14.70 -44.62 -42.30
CA SER A 5 -15.09 -43.65 -43.38
C SER A 5 -16.35 -42.91 -42.84
N PHE A 6 -16.89 -41.74 -43.25
CA PHE A 6 -16.69 -40.60 -44.18
C PHE A 6 -17.67 -39.47 -43.64
N ASN A 7 -18.03 -38.32 -44.24
CA ASN A 7 -17.86 -37.63 -45.53
C ASN A 7 -17.86 -36.09 -45.24
N LYS A 8 -17.07 -35.23 -45.89
CA LYS A 8 -17.42 -34.43 -47.09
C LYS A 8 -18.89 -33.99 -47.25
N ASN A 9 -19.10 -32.68 -47.38
CA ASN A 9 -19.49 -32.03 -48.64
C ASN A 9 -18.89 -30.61 -48.73
N VAL A 10 -18.80 -30.08 -49.95
CA VAL A 10 -18.31 -28.75 -50.35
C VAL A 10 -19.15 -28.32 -51.55
N ASP A 11 -19.43 -27.01 -51.68
CA ASP A 11 -19.68 -26.22 -52.90
C ASP A 11 -20.24 -24.85 -52.42
N SER A 12 -19.52 -23.73 -52.52
CA SER A 12 -19.27 -22.86 -53.70
C SER A 12 -20.38 -21.82 -53.92
N PHE A 13 -20.05 -20.52 -54.05
CA PHE A 13 -20.54 -19.60 -55.09
C PHE A 13 -20.05 -18.14 -54.87
N ASP A 14 -19.25 -17.65 -55.81
CA ASP A 14 -19.14 -16.30 -56.43
C ASP A 14 -19.15 -15.00 -55.60
N SER A 15 -18.89 -13.90 -56.30
CA SER A 15 -18.29 -12.65 -55.77
C SER A 15 -18.94 -11.36 -56.29
N GLU A 16 -19.01 -10.36 -55.41
CA GLU A 16 -19.27 -8.92 -55.71
C GLU A 16 -20.65 -8.56 -56.29
N PRO A 17 -21.00 -7.26 -56.40
CA PRO A 17 -21.06 -6.29 -55.31
C PRO A 17 -22.39 -5.50 -55.31
N LEU A 18 -22.73 -4.73 -54.26
CA LEU A 18 -23.66 -3.59 -54.39
C LEU A 18 -23.70 -2.62 -53.19
N GLU A 19 -24.22 -1.43 -53.48
CA GLU A 19 -24.38 -0.20 -52.69
C GLU A 19 -24.84 -0.34 -51.23
N ARG A 20 -24.29 0.51 -50.35
CA ARG A 20 -24.93 0.89 -49.08
C ARG A 20 -25.95 2.00 -49.31
N LYS A 21 -27.24 1.72 -49.07
CA LYS A 21 -28.29 2.74 -48.88
C LYS A 21 -28.72 2.80 -47.40
N SER A 22 -29.16 3.97 -46.97
CA SER A 22 -29.40 4.31 -45.56
C SER A 22 -30.85 4.07 -45.11
N THR A 23 -31.04 3.51 -43.90
CA THR A 23 -32.33 3.38 -43.22
C THR A 23 -32.20 3.65 -41.70
N PRO A 24 -33.28 4.07 -41.01
CA PRO A 24 -33.22 4.72 -39.68
C PRO A 24 -33.15 3.73 -38.49
N PRO A 25 -32.86 4.23 -37.26
CA PRO A 25 -32.71 3.38 -36.06
C PRO A 25 -34.03 2.79 -35.54
N LEU A 26 -33.92 1.61 -34.92
CA LEU A 26 -35.01 0.90 -34.25
C LEU A 26 -35.08 1.24 -32.75
N THR A 27 -36.29 1.27 -32.20
CA THR A 27 -36.55 1.42 -30.76
C THR A 27 -36.46 0.08 -30.01
N PRO A 28 -36.11 0.08 -28.70
CA PRO A 28 -36.04 -1.13 -27.89
C PRO A 28 -37.44 -1.61 -27.43
N PRO A 29 -37.61 -2.92 -27.14
CA PRO A 29 -38.91 -3.51 -26.81
C PRO A 29 -39.33 -3.29 -25.34
N GLN A 30 -40.63 -3.10 -25.12
CA GLN A 30 -41.25 -3.11 -23.78
C GLN A 30 -41.70 -4.52 -23.39
N ASN A 31 -41.17 -5.07 -22.30
CA ASN A 31 -41.70 -6.31 -21.70
C ASN A 31 -42.92 -6.01 -20.82
N LYS A 32 -44.06 -6.64 -21.13
CA LYS A 32 -45.25 -6.64 -20.28
C LYS A 32 -45.24 -7.87 -19.37
N ILE A 33 -45.33 -7.67 -18.05
CA ILE A 33 -45.63 -8.74 -17.09
C ILE A 33 -47.09 -8.62 -16.68
N ALA A 34 -47.83 -9.72 -16.79
CA ALA A 34 -49.26 -9.76 -16.47
C ALA A 34 -49.50 -9.94 -14.95
N ARG A 35 -50.56 -9.29 -14.43
CA ARG A 35 -51.10 -9.58 -13.09
C ARG A 35 -52.19 -10.65 -13.19
N VAL A 36 -52.21 -11.57 -12.23
CA VAL A 36 -53.35 -12.45 -11.91
C VAL A 36 -53.66 -12.25 -10.42
N PRO A 37 -54.94 -12.11 -10.00
CA PRO A 37 -55.28 -11.76 -8.62
C PRO A 37 -55.49 -12.99 -7.73
N HIS A 38 -55.27 -12.82 -6.42
CA HIS A 38 -55.82 -13.70 -5.38
C HIS A 38 -56.64 -12.89 -4.37
N THR A 39 -57.82 -13.42 -4.04
CA THR A 39 -58.70 -12.94 -2.96
C THR A 39 -58.26 -13.48 -1.61
N PRO A 40 -58.56 -12.79 -0.49
CA PRO A 40 -58.16 -13.22 0.83
C PRO A 40 -59.03 -14.38 1.35
N ASN A 41 -58.44 -15.21 2.22
CA ASN A 41 -59.19 -16.03 3.16
C ASN A 41 -58.57 -15.86 4.56
N THR A 42 -59.42 -15.67 5.56
CA THR A 42 -59.02 -15.50 6.96
C THR A 42 -58.98 -16.84 7.68
N GLU A 43 -57.89 -17.13 8.39
CA GLU A 43 -57.94 -18.09 9.50
C GLU A 43 -56.99 -17.66 10.62
N LYS A 44 -57.34 -18.00 11.86
CA LYS A 44 -56.62 -17.59 13.07
C LYS A 44 -55.76 -18.73 13.61
N SER A 45 -54.55 -18.42 14.04
CA SER A 45 -53.80 -19.28 14.97
C SER A 45 -52.95 -18.44 15.90
N ASP A 46 -53.26 -18.44 17.19
CA ASP A 46 -52.49 -17.74 18.21
C ASP A 46 -51.09 -18.36 18.38
N ARG A 47 -50.06 -17.51 18.46
CA ARG A 47 -48.78 -17.80 19.14
C ARG A 47 -48.13 -16.51 19.60
N SER A 48 -47.54 -16.57 20.79
CA SER A 48 -47.06 -15.40 21.55
C SER A 48 -45.77 -14.82 21.00
N LEU A 49 -45.74 -13.49 20.81
CA LEU A 49 -44.52 -12.72 20.64
C LEU A 49 -43.89 -12.44 22.01
N THR A 50 -42.59 -12.76 22.17
CA THR A 50 -41.74 -12.17 23.21
C THR A 50 -40.94 -11.05 22.57
N ASP A 51 -41.40 -9.82 22.76
CA ASP A 51 -40.81 -8.62 22.19
C ASP A 51 -39.66 -8.09 23.09
N THR A 52 -38.51 -7.78 22.49
CA THR A 52 -37.33 -7.24 23.19
C THR A 52 -36.74 -6.06 22.42
N SER A 53 -37.41 -4.91 22.52
CA SER A 53 -36.89 -3.62 22.08
C SER A 53 -35.69 -3.18 22.95
N PRO A 54 -34.64 -2.54 22.37
CA PRO A 54 -33.51 -2.03 23.13
C PRO A 54 -33.89 -0.77 23.93
N VAL A 55 -33.54 -0.75 25.22
CA VAL A 55 -33.84 0.38 26.12
C VAL A 55 -32.85 1.51 25.90
N MET A 56 -33.34 2.72 25.59
CA MET A 56 -32.51 3.92 25.62
C MET A 56 -32.06 4.24 27.05
N VAL A 57 -30.75 4.21 27.28
CA VAL A 57 -30.15 4.65 28.55
C VAL A 57 -30.28 6.16 28.68
N LYS A 58 -30.78 6.64 29.82
CA LYS A 58 -30.77 8.07 30.17
C LYS A 58 -29.43 8.45 30.77
N ASP A 59 -28.66 9.29 30.08
CA ASP A 59 -27.51 9.96 30.68
C ASP A 59 -27.93 10.84 31.85
N ARG A 60 -27.19 10.73 32.96
CA ARG A 60 -27.29 11.60 34.13
C ARG A 60 -26.04 12.47 34.20
N SER A 61 -26.14 13.70 33.73
CA SER A 61 -25.12 14.73 33.92
C SER A 61 -25.06 15.18 35.39
N ALA A 62 -24.30 14.45 36.21
CA ALA A 62 -23.89 14.91 37.54
C ALA A 62 -22.64 15.79 37.40
N GLY A 63 -22.72 17.04 37.86
CA GLY A 63 -21.63 18.01 37.72
C GLY A 63 -20.54 17.85 38.78
N SER A 64 -19.31 18.21 38.42
CA SER A 64 -18.25 18.55 39.37
C SER A 64 -17.63 19.88 38.95
N SER A 65 -17.57 20.84 39.87
CA SER A 65 -17.07 22.19 39.63
C SER A 65 -15.67 22.36 40.20
N SER A 66 -14.76 22.92 39.39
CA SER A 66 -13.51 23.51 39.87
C SER A 66 -13.22 24.81 39.11
N THR A 67 -12.51 25.73 39.76
CA THR A 67 -12.51 27.15 39.42
C THR A 67 -11.18 27.64 38.87
N SER A 68 -11.20 28.48 37.82
CA SER A 68 -10.19 29.53 37.66
C SER A 68 -10.70 30.72 36.83
N SER A 69 -10.73 31.85 37.52
CA SER A 69 -10.95 33.23 37.09
C SER A 69 -10.44 33.64 35.71
N SER A 70 -11.24 34.42 34.98
CA SER A 70 -10.70 35.52 34.15
C SER A 70 -11.59 36.77 34.24
N ARG A 71 -11.01 37.93 33.92
CA ARG A 71 -11.51 39.25 34.36
C ARG A 71 -12.71 39.76 33.55
N ARG A 72 -13.66 40.39 34.25
CA ARG A 72 -14.61 41.33 33.64
C ARG A 72 -13.92 42.67 33.38
N HIS A 73 -14.19 43.28 32.24
CA HIS A 73 -14.22 44.74 32.10
C HIS A 73 -15.64 45.15 31.74
N SER A 74 -16.21 46.04 32.55
CA SER A 74 -17.60 46.50 32.45
C SER A 74 -17.57 48.00 32.16
N GLY A 75 -17.75 48.37 30.90
CA GLY A 75 -17.95 49.76 30.47
C GLY A 75 -19.43 50.02 30.24
N ASN A 76 -20.00 51.00 30.95
CA ASN A 76 -21.34 51.47 30.65
C ASN A 76 -21.37 52.17 29.28
N ASN A 77 -22.47 52.04 28.55
CA ASN A 77 -23.20 53.25 28.18
C ASN A 77 -24.68 52.97 27.86
N ASP A 78 -25.47 54.02 28.05
CA ASP A 78 -26.93 54.00 28.09
C ASP A 78 -27.51 54.70 26.83
N LYS A 79 -28.76 54.42 26.48
CA LYS A 79 -29.62 55.23 25.58
C LYS A 79 -29.04 55.72 24.22
N ILE A 80 -29.27 54.94 23.15
CA ILE A 80 -29.90 55.52 21.94
C ILE A 80 -31.05 54.60 21.51
N GLN A 81 -32.29 55.05 21.71
CA GLN A 81 -33.49 54.39 21.19
C GLN A 81 -34.20 55.34 20.23
N LYS A 82 -33.90 55.24 18.93
CA LYS A 82 -34.60 55.93 17.85
C LYS A 82 -34.89 54.94 16.72
N GLY A 83 -36.09 55.02 16.15
CA GLY A 83 -36.67 53.95 15.37
C GLY A 83 -36.05 53.74 14.00
N THR A 84 -35.59 52.52 13.74
CA THR A 84 -35.72 51.88 12.43
C THR A 84 -36.78 50.80 12.54
N SER A 85 -37.92 50.98 11.87
CA SER A 85 -39.01 50.02 11.84
C SER A 85 -38.63 48.79 11.01
N SER A 86 -37.80 47.92 11.59
CA SER A 86 -37.35 46.69 10.94
C SER A 86 -38.55 45.83 10.56
N LEU A 87 -38.71 45.59 9.26
CA LEU A 87 -39.72 44.69 8.71
C LEU A 87 -39.45 43.29 9.25
N ARG A 88 -40.23 42.88 10.26
CA ARG A 88 -40.41 41.47 10.62
C ARG A 88 -41.18 40.76 9.51
N LEU A 89 -40.53 40.59 8.36
CA LEU A 89 -40.87 39.56 7.41
C LEU A 89 -40.89 38.24 8.18
N SER A 90 -42.05 37.59 8.19
CA SER A 90 -42.19 36.23 8.71
C SER A 90 -41.35 35.31 7.83
N GLN A 91 -40.11 35.05 8.23
CA GLN A 91 -39.22 34.12 7.54
C GLN A 91 -39.80 32.71 7.68
N THR A 92 -40.59 32.34 6.66
CA THR A 92 -40.97 30.96 6.39
C THR A 92 -39.69 30.14 6.26
N ALA A 93 -39.63 28.99 6.94
CA ALA A 93 -38.49 28.08 6.79
C ALA A 93 -38.36 27.70 5.30
N PRO A 94 -37.14 27.71 4.73
CA PRO A 94 -36.98 27.43 3.32
C PRO A 94 -37.38 25.98 3.01
N THR A 95 -38.12 25.76 1.92
CA THR A 95 -38.46 24.42 1.42
C THR A 95 -37.69 24.12 0.14
N ILE A 96 -37.62 22.84 -0.24
CA ILE A 96 -36.91 22.41 -1.45
C ILE A 96 -37.51 23.03 -2.71
N ASP A 97 -38.84 23.23 -2.74
CA ASP A 97 -39.59 23.87 -3.84
C ASP A 97 -39.13 25.31 -4.13
N MET A 98 -38.44 25.96 -3.18
CA MET A 98 -37.89 27.30 -3.36
C MET A 98 -36.61 27.30 -4.21
N VAL A 99 -35.87 26.19 -4.27
CA VAL A 99 -34.54 26.12 -4.92
C VAL A 99 -34.53 26.68 -6.35
N PRO A 100 -35.50 26.39 -7.24
CA PRO A 100 -35.53 27.00 -8.59
C PRO A 100 -35.57 28.53 -8.55
N SER A 101 -36.31 29.13 -7.63
CA SER A 101 -36.36 30.61 -7.49
C SER A 101 -35.06 31.16 -6.90
N LEU A 102 -34.47 30.46 -5.93
CA LEU A 102 -33.19 30.85 -5.33
C LEU A 102 -32.03 30.75 -6.35
N VAL A 103 -32.12 29.83 -7.31
CA VAL A 103 -31.17 29.72 -8.43
C VAL A 103 -31.29 30.90 -9.40
N GLU A 104 -32.48 31.40 -9.69
CA GLU A 104 -32.62 32.59 -10.55
C GLU A 104 -32.20 33.89 -9.84
N ASP A 105 -32.43 34.01 -8.52
CA ASP A 105 -31.88 35.11 -7.69
C ASP A 105 -30.34 35.18 -7.79
N LEU A 106 -29.64 34.04 -7.89
CA LEU A 106 -28.18 33.97 -8.08
C LEU A 106 -27.75 34.18 -9.54
N ALA A 107 -28.49 33.62 -10.49
CA ALA A 107 -28.15 33.68 -11.92
C ALA A 107 -28.37 35.08 -12.53
N SER A 108 -29.37 35.82 -12.03
CA SER A 108 -29.69 37.18 -12.50
C SER A 108 -28.90 38.29 -11.78
N ALA A 109 -28.22 37.98 -10.67
CA ALA A 109 -27.44 38.94 -9.91
C ALA A 109 -26.18 39.39 -10.68
N THR A 110 -26.19 40.61 -11.21
CA THR A 110 -25.01 41.25 -11.81
C THR A 110 -23.99 41.68 -10.76
N ASP A 111 -24.47 42.16 -9.61
CA ASP A 111 -23.70 42.47 -8.42
C ASP A 111 -23.85 41.30 -7.43
N THR A 112 -22.74 40.64 -7.08
CA THR A 112 -22.76 39.50 -6.16
C THR A 112 -23.06 39.90 -4.72
N SER A 113 -22.78 41.16 -4.33
CA SER A 113 -22.97 41.69 -2.96
C SER A 113 -24.41 42.11 -2.63
N ALA A 114 -25.30 42.08 -3.62
CA ALA A 114 -26.69 42.50 -3.46
C ALA A 114 -27.47 41.62 -2.46
N GLU A 115 -28.47 42.21 -1.78
CA GLU A 115 -29.27 41.50 -0.77
C GLU A 115 -30.05 40.30 -1.33
N ALA A 116 -30.40 40.29 -2.63
CA ALA A 116 -31.08 39.17 -3.28
C ALA A 116 -30.23 37.89 -3.34
N PRO A 117 -29.03 37.86 -3.99
CA PRO A 117 -28.16 36.69 -3.94
C PRO A 117 -27.69 36.37 -2.51
N ALA A 118 -27.39 37.36 -1.68
CA ALA A 118 -27.01 37.12 -0.28
C ALA A 118 -28.14 36.44 0.52
N ARG A 119 -29.42 36.79 0.28
CA ARG A 119 -30.59 36.09 0.82
C ARG A 119 -30.70 34.68 0.25
N ALA A 120 -30.55 34.51 -1.06
CA ALA A 120 -30.65 33.21 -1.71
C ALA A 120 -29.60 32.21 -1.17
N LEU A 121 -28.34 32.64 -1.04
CA LEU A 121 -27.28 31.84 -0.43
C LEU A 121 -27.60 31.46 1.03
N ARG A 122 -28.13 32.38 1.85
CA ARG A 122 -28.54 32.08 3.24
C ARG A 122 -29.64 31.00 3.30
N MET A 123 -30.59 31.02 2.36
CA MET A 123 -31.67 30.02 2.29
C MET A 123 -31.18 28.66 1.77
N LEU A 124 -30.30 28.65 0.76
CA LEU A 124 -29.65 27.43 0.24
C LEU A 124 -28.70 26.81 1.28
N PHE A 125 -28.05 27.62 2.11
CA PHE A 125 -27.23 27.13 3.23
C PHE A 125 -28.11 26.45 4.28
N ALA A 126 -29.18 27.11 4.74
CA ALA A 126 -30.12 26.53 5.69
C ALA A 126 -30.77 25.21 5.21
N LEU A 127 -31.06 25.09 3.91
CA LEU A 127 -31.57 23.83 3.30
C LEU A 127 -30.56 22.67 3.33
N SER A 128 -29.26 22.97 3.40
CA SER A 128 -28.17 22.00 3.23
C SER A 128 -27.31 21.77 4.48
N GLU A 129 -27.37 22.64 5.48
CA GLU A 129 -26.49 22.61 6.66
C GLU A 129 -26.62 21.32 7.47
N HIS A 130 -27.83 20.92 7.85
CA HIS A 130 -28.02 19.83 8.80
C HIS A 130 -27.78 18.44 8.18
N SER A 131 -27.19 17.52 8.96
CA SER A 131 -26.91 16.14 8.52
C SER A 131 -28.18 15.30 8.27
N SER A 132 -29.28 15.62 8.95
CA SER A 132 -30.62 15.08 8.72
C SER A 132 -31.24 15.47 7.36
N HIS A 133 -30.59 16.36 6.60
CA HIS A 133 -31.06 16.84 5.30
C HIS A 133 -30.23 16.27 4.13
N GLN A 134 -29.76 15.02 4.25
CA GLN A 134 -29.10 14.30 3.15
C GLN A 134 -29.99 14.20 1.90
N GLU A 135 -31.30 14.05 2.08
CA GLU A 135 -32.27 14.10 0.98
C GLU A 135 -32.27 15.47 0.29
N ASN A 136 -32.39 16.59 1.03
CA ASN A 136 -32.29 17.94 0.46
C ASN A 136 -30.98 18.15 -0.28
N ARG A 137 -29.83 17.78 0.31
CA ARG A 137 -28.50 17.91 -0.33
C ARG A 137 -28.44 17.21 -1.68
N THR A 138 -29.11 16.06 -1.80
CA THR A 138 -29.18 15.26 -3.04
C THR A 138 -30.19 15.85 -4.02
N ALA A 139 -31.34 16.31 -3.52
CA ALA A 139 -32.39 16.97 -4.30
C ALA A 139 -31.92 18.29 -4.90
N MET A 140 -31.27 19.17 -4.14
CA MET A 140 -30.76 20.48 -4.56
C MET A 140 -29.84 20.43 -5.80
N VAL A 141 -29.13 19.33 -6.02
CA VAL A 141 -28.23 19.13 -7.18
C VAL A 141 -28.97 18.58 -8.42
N ARG A 142 -30.15 18.00 -8.24
CA ARG A 142 -30.95 17.32 -9.28
C ARG A 142 -32.18 18.14 -9.70
N GLU A 143 -32.77 18.87 -8.77
CA GLU A 143 -33.85 19.83 -8.98
C GLU A 143 -33.35 21.10 -9.69
N ALA A 144 -34.27 22.03 -9.98
CA ALA A 144 -34.02 23.19 -10.84
C ALA A 144 -33.37 22.82 -12.19
N ASN A 145 -33.67 21.62 -12.71
CA ASN A 145 -33.04 21.01 -13.88
C ASN A 145 -31.50 20.94 -13.78
N GLY A 146 -30.96 20.69 -12.59
CA GLY A 146 -29.52 20.61 -12.30
C GLY A 146 -28.79 21.95 -12.29
N ARG A 147 -29.49 23.09 -12.44
CA ARG A 147 -28.84 24.41 -12.62
C ARG A 147 -28.14 24.99 -11.40
N LEU A 148 -28.42 24.51 -10.19
CA LEU A 148 -27.83 25.07 -8.96
C LEU A 148 -26.29 25.06 -9.00
N VAL A 149 -25.69 23.93 -9.36
CA VAL A 149 -24.22 23.79 -9.32
C VAL A 149 -23.54 24.66 -10.39
N PRO A 150 -23.94 24.64 -11.68
CA PRO A 150 -23.42 25.59 -12.68
C PRO A 150 -23.58 27.07 -12.28
N VAL A 151 -24.71 27.44 -11.68
CA VAL A 151 -24.96 28.83 -11.25
C VAL A 151 -24.08 29.22 -10.05
N LEU A 152 -23.90 28.36 -9.05
CA LEU A 152 -22.95 28.60 -7.96
C LEU A 152 -21.51 28.74 -8.47
N LEU A 153 -21.10 27.89 -9.42
CA LEU A 153 -19.76 27.91 -10.02
C LEU A 153 -19.52 29.14 -10.91
N ASP A 154 -20.56 29.70 -11.54
CA ASP A 154 -20.47 30.99 -12.22
C ASP A 154 -20.40 32.17 -11.24
N PHE A 155 -21.29 32.18 -10.25
CA PHE A 155 -21.33 33.19 -9.19
C PHE A 155 -19.98 33.30 -8.47
N LEU A 156 -19.36 32.17 -8.12
CA LEU A 156 -18.03 32.11 -7.48
C LEU A 156 -16.88 32.71 -8.31
N ARG A 157 -17.00 32.77 -9.65
CA ARG A 157 -16.02 33.47 -10.51
C ARG A 157 -16.21 34.99 -10.52
N ARG A 158 -17.37 35.47 -10.09
CA ARG A 158 -17.76 36.89 -10.10
C ARG A 158 -17.69 37.54 -8.72
N CYS A 159 -17.65 36.75 -7.65
CA CYS A 159 -17.41 37.24 -6.30
C CYS A 159 -16.04 37.94 -6.16
N GLU A 160 -16.00 38.95 -5.30
CA GLU A 160 -14.74 39.42 -4.73
C GLU A 160 -14.11 38.31 -3.85
N ARG A 161 -12.77 38.25 -3.83
CA ARG A 161 -12.04 37.23 -3.03
C ARG A 161 -12.20 37.55 -1.55
N SER A 162 -12.39 36.51 -0.73
CA SER A 162 -12.71 36.62 0.69
C SER A 162 -14.04 37.36 1.03
N SER A 163 -14.95 37.54 0.06
CA SER A 163 -16.28 38.09 0.37
C SER A 163 -17.16 37.10 1.15
N SER A 164 -18.13 37.62 1.90
CA SER A 164 -19.12 36.82 2.64
C SER A 164 -19.95 35.91 1.71
N GLU A 165 -20.18 36.35 0.48
CA GLU A 165 -20.98 35.67 -0.53
C GLU A 165 -20.16 34.58 -1.23
N GLN A 166 -18.86 34.82 -1.46
CA GLN A 166 -17.92 33.77 -1.88
C GLN A 166 -17.90 32.64 -0.84
N TYR A 167 -17.70 32.99 0.44
CA TYR A 167 -17.63 32.03 1.53
C TYR A 167 -18.95 31.24 1.69
N LEU A 168 -20.10 31.93 1.64
CA LEU A 168 -21.40 31.27 1.80
C LEU A 168 -21.78 30.40 0.59
N ALA A 169 -21.42 30.79 -0.64
CA ALA A 169 -21.59 29.95 -1.82
C ALA A 169 -20.69 28.69 -1.77
N LEU A 170 -19.45 28.82 -1.27
CA LEU A 170 -18.58 27.67 -1.00
C LEU A 170 -19.13 26.77 0.10
N LEU A 171 -19.76 27.30 1.16
CA LEU A 171 -20.40 26.50 2.20
C LEU A 171 -21.58 25.68 1.66
N VAL A 172 -22.44 26.28 0.82
CA VAL A 172 -23.52 25.55 0.11
C VAL A 172 -22.93 24.44 -0.76
N LEU A 173 -21.90 24.75 -1.56
CA LEU A 173 -21.26 23.79 -2.45
C LEU A 173 -20.56 22.65 -1.68
N ASN A 174 -19.95 22.95 -0.53
CA ASN A 174 -19.41 21.96 0.39
C ASN A 174 -20.50 21.01 0.89
N ASN A 175 -21.60 21.53 1.45
CA ASN A 175 -22.68 20.70 2.00
C ASN A 175 -23.27 19.73 0.95
N ILE A 176 -23.49 20.20 -0.28
CA ILE A 176 -24.04 19.37 -1.37
C ILE A 176 -23.00 18.47 -2.06
N SER A 177 -21.69 18.65 -1.80
CA SER A 177 -20.63 17.76 -2.30
C SER A 177 -20.39 16.50 -1.46
N ILE A 178 -20.98 16.44 -0.26
CA ILE A 178 -20.81 15.31 0.67
C ILE A 178 -21.48 14.00 0.16
N PRO A 179 -22.75 14.00 -0.31
CA PRO A 179 -23.38 12.79 -0.84
C PRO A 179 -22.67 12.23 -2.07
N SER A 180 -22.39 10.93 -2.08
CA SER A 180 -21.86 10.16 -3.22
C SER A 180 -22.61 10.46 -4.53
N GLU A 181 -23.92 10.51 -4.41
CA GLU A 181 -24.97 10.76 -5.40
C GLU A 181 -24.78 12.03 -6.24
N ASN A 182 -24.00 12.98 -5.73
CA ASN A 182 -23.75 14.29 -6.33
C ASN A 182 -22.33 14.45 -6.88
N LYS A 183 -21.38 13.56 -6.53
CA LYS A 183 -19.95 13.82 -6.75
C LYS A 183 -19.58 13.90 -8.22
N ARG A 184 -20.05 12.95 -9.05
CA ARG A 184 -19.89 13.03 -10.51
C ARG A 184 -20.57 14.26 -11.11
N ILE A 185 -21.80 14.56 -10.68
CA ILE A 185 -22.57 15.70 -11.19
C ILE A 185 -21.87 17.03 -10.91
N ILE A 186 -21.32 17.21 -9.70
CA ILE A 186 -20.57 18.41 -9.34
C ILE A 186 -19.20 18.43 -10.02
N ALA A 187 -18.44 17.35 -9.93
CA ALA A 187 -17.04 17.32 -10.36
C ALA A 187 -16.87 17.38 -11.88
N ILE A 188 -17.64 16.56 -12.62
CA ILE A 188 -17.50 16.35 -14.07
C ILE A 188 -18.62 17.07 -14.81
N ASP A 189 -19.88 16.70 -14.56
CA ASP A 189 -21.01 17.09 -15.41
C ASP A 189 -21.29 18.61 -15.36
N SER A 190 -21.07 19.22 -14.18
CA SER A 190 -21.10 20.69 -13.97
C SER A 190 -19.71 21.35 -14.12
N GLY A 191 -18.66 20.57 -14.41
CA GLY A 191 -17.27 21.03 -14.50
C GLY A 191 -16.64 21.53 -13.20
N GLY A 192 -17.27 21.31 -12.04
CA GLY A 192 -16.89 21.93 -10.76
C GLY A 192 -15.48 21.61 -10.30
N ALA A 193 -14.95 20.41 -10.60
CA ALA A 193 -13.55 20.10 -10.30
C ALA A 193 -12.58 21.00 -11.09
N HIS A 194 -12.88 21.31 -12.36
CA HIS A 194 -12.07 22.23 -13.17
C HIS A 194 -12.17 23.67 -12.65
N VAL A 195 -13.38 24.13 -12.29
CA VAL A 195 -13.56 25.49 -11.77
C VAL A 195 -12.85 25.68 -10.43
N LEU A 196 -13.05 24.78 -9.47
CA LEU A 196 -12.45 24.84 -8.14
C LEU A 196 -10.92 24.68 -8.20
N SER A 197 -10.39 23.80 -9.08
CA SER A 197 -8.94 23.68 -9.29
C SER A 197 -8.30 24.98 -9.75
N ARG A 198 -8.98 25.73 -10.64
CA ARG A 198 -8.51 27.05 -11.08
C ARG A 198 -8.60 28.09 -9.96
N LEU A 199 -9.77 28.23 -9.34
CA LEU A 199 -9.98 29.21 -8.26
C LEU A 199 -9.02 28.99 -7.08
N LEU A 200 -8.68 27.74 -6.74
CA LEU A 200 -7.71 27.40 -5.70
C LEU A 200 -6.25 27.70 -6.09
N CYS A 201 -5.91 27.72 -7.38
CA CYS A 201 -4.63 28.25 -7.85
C CYS A 201 -4.60 29.79 -7.83
N GLU A 202 -5.76 30.42 -8.08
CA GLU A 202 -5.93 31.87 -8.13
C GLU A 202 -6.02 32.49 -6.73
N ASP A 203 -6.51 31.75 -5.72
CA ASP A 203 -6.56 32.09 -4.29
C ASP A 203 -6.23 30.88 -3.39
N PRO A 204 -4.92 30.59 -3.14
CA PRO A 204 -4.48 29.53 -2.23
C PRO A 204 -4.84 29.75 -0.74
N SER A 205 -5.34 30.92 -0.35
CA SER A 205 -5.78 31.17 1.04
C SER A 205 -7.13 30.52 1.35
N CYS A 206 -7.95 30.27 0.31
CA CYS A 206 -9.30 29.76 0.44
C CYS A 206 -9.36 28.23 0.62
N HIS A 207 -8.89 27.74 1.77
CA HIS A 207 -8.86 26.31 2.14
C HIS A 207 -10.20 25.57 1.95
N LEU A 208 -11.35 26.27 2.03
CA LEU A 208 -12.67 25.68 1.80
C LEU A 208 -12.85 25.14 0.36
N MET A 209 -12.18 25.72 -0.65
CA MET A 209 -12.15 25.14 -2.00
C MET A 209 -11.43 23.78 -2.02
N ALA A 210 -10.34 23.65 -1.26
CA ALA A 210 -9.62 22.38 -1.11
C ALA A 210 -10.48 21.34 -0.36
N ILE A 211 -11.25 21.73 0.67
CA ILE A 211 -12.22 20.85 1.36
C ILE A 211 -13.26 20.29 0.37
N ILE A 212 -13.81 21.11 -0.52
CA ILE A 212 -14.76 20.63 -1.55
C ILE A 212 -14.08 19.62 -2.48
N LEU A 213 -12.84 19.88 -2.90
CA LEU A 213 -12.04 18.92 -3.68
C LEU A 213 -11.74 17.62 -2.90
N VAL A 214 -11.58 17.66 -1.56
CA VAL A 214 -11.49 16.44 -0.73
C VAL A 214 -12.78 15.64 -0.77
N ASN A 215 -13.95 16.29 -0.68
CA ASN A 215 -15.25 15.61 -0.77
C ASN A 215 -15.46 14.94 -2.13
N LEU A 216 -15.12 15.64 -3.22
CA LEU A 216 -15.27 15.15 -4.60
C LEU A 216 -14.26 14.03 -4.94
N THR A 217 -13.06 14.05 -4.36
CA THR A 217 -12.07 12.97 -4.52
C THR A 217 -12.33 11.76 -3.62
N PHE A 218 -13.13 11.89 -2.55
CA PHE A 218 -13.67 10.77 -1.77
C PHE A 218 -14.79 10.07 -2.56
N ALA A 219 -14.43 9.42 -3.66
CA ALA A 219 -15.33 8.83 -4.65
C ALA A 219 -14.91 7.42 -5.09
N GLU A 220 -15.78 6.78 -5.87
CA GLU A 220 -15.54 5.53 -6.60
C GLU A 220 -14.30 5.59 -7.50
N VAL A 221 -13.73 4.42 -7.84
CA VAL A 221 -12.42 4.31 -8.51
C VAL A 221 -12.43 5.01 -9.87
N GLU A 222 -13.55 4.89 -10.57
CA GLU A 222 -13.81 5.41 -11.91
C GLU A 222 -13.72 6.95 -11.92
N LEU A 223 -14.38 7.62 -10.98
CA LEU A 223 -14.33 9.07 -10.85
C LEU A 223 -12.95 9.56 -10.37
N ARG A 224 -12.28 8.83 -9.46
CA ARG A 224 -10.90 9.18 -9.06
C ARG A 224 -9.90 9.07 -10.21
N ASN A 225 -10.01 8.04 -11.04
CA ASN A 225 -9.18 7.86 -12.25
C ASN A 225 -9.42 9.00 -13.26
N GLU A 226 -10.67 9.41 -13.47
CA GLU A 226 -11.02 10.52 -14.38
C GLU A 226 -10.51 11.87 -13.87
N LEU A 227 -10.63 12.13 -12.57
CA LEU A 227 -10.09 13.32 -11.90
C LEU A 227 -8.56 13.37 -11.88
N ALA A 228 -7.90 12.23 -11.73
CA ALA A 228 -6.43 12.12 -11.72
C ALA A 228 -5.80 12.08 -13.13
N SER A 229 -6.59 11.97 -14.20
CA SER A 229 -6.06 11.75 -15.55
C SER A 229 -5.17 12.90 -16.03
N PRO A 230 -3.90 12.66 -16.42
CA PRO A 230 -2.97 13.71 -16.86
C PRO A 230 -3.35 14.35 -18.21
N THR A 231 -4.27 13.72 -18.97
CA THR A 231 -4.87 14.25 -20.20
C THR A 231 -6.19 15.00 -19.97
N SER A 232 -6.70 15.03 -18.73
CA SER A 232 -7.93 15.75 -18.39
C SER A 232 -7.75 17.26 -18.45
N SER A 233 -8.75 17.98 -18.97
CA SER A 233 -8.82 19.44 -18.94
C SER A 233 -8.95 20.00 -17.51
N ILE A 234 -9.25 19.15 -16.53
CA ILE A 234 -9.36 19.51 -15.11
C ILE A 234 -8.00 19.88 -14.53
N GLN A 235 -6.94 19.14 -14.89
CA GLN A 235 -5.57 19.31 -14.33
C GLN A 235 -5.54 19.33 -12.79
N LEU A 236 -6.34 18.48 -12.13
CA LEU A 236 -6.51 18.50 -10.67
C LEU A 236 -5.21 18.22 -9.92
N VAL A 237 -4.42 17.24 -10.38
CA VAL A 237 -3.14 16.89 -9.73
C VAL A 237 -2.14 18.05 -9.87
N ASP A 238 -2.07 18.68 -11.05
CA ASP A 238 -1.24 19.87 -11.28
C ASP A 238 -1.66 21.04 -10.36
N ALA A 239 -2.97 21.25 -10.19
CA ALA A 239 -3.53 22.30 -9.34
C ALA A 239 -3.23 22.06 -7.85
N LEU A 240 -3.51 20.86 -7.35
CA LEU A 240 -3.22 20.48 -5.98
C LEU A 240 -1.72 20.53 -5.68
N ALA A 241 -0.86 20.17 -6.64
CA ALA A 241 0.60 20.27 -6.49
C ALA A 241 1.08 21.73 -6.44
N PHE A 242 0.59 22.59 -7.34
CA PHE A 242 0.89 24.03 -7.33
C PHE A 242 0.47 24.69 -6.02
N THR A 243 -0.78 24.47 -5.60
CA THR A 243 -1.32 25.02 -4.36
C THR A 243 -0.58 24.47 -3.14
N LEU A 244 -0.26 23.17 -3.09
CA LEU A 244 0.51 22.57 -2.00
C LEU A 244 1.93 23.17 -1.89
N GLN A 245 2.62 23.37 -3.02
CA GLN A 245 3.94 23.99 -3.06
C GLN A 245 3.90 25.42 -2.51
N LEU A 246 2.95 26.26 -2.95
CA LEU A 246 2.79 27.63 -2.44
C LEU A 246 2.36 27.67 -0.96
N ALA A 247 1.37 26.87 -0.58
CA ALA A 247 0.85 26.82 0.78
C ALA A 247 1.89 26.35 1.81
N SER A 248 2.90 25.60 1.37
CA SER A 248 3.99 25.06 2.20
C SER A 248 5.24 25.95 2.29
N LEU A 249 5.28 27.10 1.61
CA LEU A 249 6.36 28.07 1.73
C LEU A 249 6.40 28.69 3.13
N SER A 250 7.58 29.12 3.59
CA SER A 250 7.65 30.01 4.75
C SER A 250 7.22 31.43 4.37
N GLN A 251 6.82 32.23 5.36
CA GLN A 251 6.53 33.66 5.15
C GLN A 251 7.73 34.42 4.55
N SER A 252 8.97 34.02 4.89
CA SER A 252 10.20 34.54 4.32
C SER A 252 10.41 34.15 2.84
N ASP A 253 10.06 32.93 2.44
CA ASP A 253 10.21 32.48 1.05
C ASP A 253 9.15 33.14 0.15
N ASN A 254 7.94 33.38 0.67
CA ASN A 254 6.85 33.99 -0.09
C ASN A 254 7.20 35.40 -0.61
N ALA A 255 7.97 36.19 0.16
CA ALA A 255 8.45 37.51 -0.27
C ALA A 255 9.38 37.48 -1.49
N VAL A 256 9.97 36.32 -1.81
CA VAL A 256 10.79 36.10 -3.03
C VAL A 256 9.90 35.79 -4.24
N LEU A 257 8.66 35.36 -4.01
CA LEU A 257 7.74 34.86 -5.04
C LEU A 257 6.57 35.83 -5.35
N GLU A 258 6.35 36.89 -4.56
CA GLU A 258 5.45 38.01 -4.91
C GLU A 258 5.61 38.57 -6.34
N PRO A 259 6.82 38.63 -6.95
CA PRO A 259 6.98 39.09 -8.34
C PRO A 259 6.26 38.21 -9.38
N LEU A 260 5.80 37.00 -9.03
CA LEU A 260 4.97 36.15 -9.88
C LEU A 260 3.51 36.63 -9.89
N THR A 261 3.31 37.87 -10.35
CA THR A 261 1.99 38.38 -10.72
C THR A 261 1.50 37.64 -11.98
N TYR A 262 0.74 36.55 -11.77
CA TYR A 262 0.35 35.55 -12.78
C TYR A 262 -0.66 36.04 -13.85
N SER A 263 -0.62 37.33 -14.20
CA SER A 263 -1.35 37.92 -15.32
C SER A 263 -0.43 38.06 -16.55
N ASP A 264 -0.61 37.18 -17.53
CA ASP A 264 -0.61 37.69 -18.91
C ASP A 264 -1.86 38.57 -19.10
N GLU A 265 -1.93 39.39 -20.14
CA GLU A 265 -3.05 40.31 -20.37
C GLU A 265 -4.42 39.59 -20.60
N ASN A 266 -4.43 38.25 -20.64
CA ASN A 266 -5.62 37.41 -20.77
C ASN A 266 -5.98 36.61 -19.50
N GLY A 267 -5.13 36.63 -18.46
CA GLY A 267 -5.37 36.03 -17.14
C GLY A 267 -5.59 34.51 -17.11
N LYS A 268 -5.03 33.74 -18.05
CA LYS A 268 -5.49 32.35 -18.33
C LYS A 268 -4.43 31.26 -18.41
N PHE A 269 -3.38 31.31 -17.57
CA PHE A 269 -2.54 30.12 -17.37
C PHE A 269 -3.36 28.92 -16.87
N SER A 270 -2.98 27.70 -17.28
CA SER A 270 -3.55 26.46 -16.74
C SER A 270 -2.76 26.01 -15.49
N PRO A 271 -3.34 25.18 -14.60
CA PRO A 271 -2.63 24.69 -13.42
C PRO A 271 -1.26 24.06 -13.73
N ARG A 272 -1.14 23.24 -14.80
CA ARG A 272 0.14 22.69 -15.25
C ARG A 272 1.18 23.77 -15.62
N LYS A 273 0.74 24.89 -16.20
CA LYS A 273 1.65 25.99 -16.56
C LYS A 273 2.04 26.84 -15.35
N LEU A 274 1.14 27.01 -14.38
CA LEU A 274 1.45 27.63 -13.09
C LEU A 274 2.50 26.80 -12.33
N LEU A 275 2.27 25.48 -12.20
CA LEU A 275 3.20 24.52 -11.60
C LEU A 275 4.57 24.51 -12.30
N SER A 276 4.59 24.41 -13.63
CA SER A 276 5.82 24.42 -14.43
C SER A 276 6.62 25.72 -14.26
N ASN A 277 5.96 26.88 -14.13
CA ASN A 277 6.63 28.14 -13.84
C ASN A 277 7.22 28.14 -12.42
N LEU A 278 6.45 27.70 -11.42
CA LEU A 278 6.86 27.67 -10.01
C LEU A 278 8.06 26.73 -9.78
N MET A 279 8.04 25.53 -10.37
CA MET A 279 9.17 24.59 -10.30
C MET A 279 10.42 25.12 -11.02
N ALA A 280 10.26 25.83 -12.14
CA ALA A 280 11.37 26.47 -12.83
C ALA A 280 11.98 27.62 -12.01
N GLU A 281 11.18 28.34 -11.21
CA GLU A 281 11.68 29.39 -10.32
C GLU A 281 12.38 28.80 -9.08
N ASP A 282 11.82 27.76 -8.46
CA ASP A 282 12.50 26.99 -7.40
C ASP A 282 13.85 26.44 -7.89
N GLN A 283 13.92 25.93 -9.13
CA GLN A 283 15.17 25.43 -9.72
C GLN A 283 16.22 26.54 -9.97
N LYS A 284 15.82 27.80 -10.20
CA LYS A 284 16.75 28.94 -10.27
C LYS A 284 17.20 29.42 -8.88
N ASN A 285 16.26 29.43 -7.93
CA ASN A 285 16.46 30.01 -6.60
C ASN A 285 17.22 29.06 -5.67
N ARG A 286 17.16 27.73 -5.91
CA ARG A 286 18.16 26.80 -5.38
C ARG A 286 19.54 27.25 -5.88
N PRO A 287 20.49 27.62 -4.99
CA PRO A 287 21.82 28.05 -5.42
C PRO A 287 22.50 26.94 -6.24
N ALA A 288 23.39 27.32 -7.16
CA ALA A 288 23.96 26.46 -8.20
C ALA A 288 24.92 25.36 -7.70
N LEU A 289 24.41 24.47 -6.85
CA LEU A 289 25.04 23.28 -6.28
C LEU A 289 25.45 22.27 -7.37
N SER A 290 24.86 22.36 -8.57
CA SER A 290 25.23 21.58 -9.77
C SER A 290 26.68 21.76 -10.21
N ASN A 291 27.38 22.81 -9.78
CA ASN A 291 28.80 23.03 -10.06
C ASN A 291 29.74 22.60 -8.92
N LEU A 292 29.22 22.03 -7.82
CA LEU A 292 30.03 21.44 -6.75
C LEU A 292 30.06 19.91 -6.90
N ASN A 293 31.23 19.31 -6.67
CA ASN A 293 31.45 17.88 -6.91
C ASN A 293 30.41 16.99 -6.22
N TYR A 294 29.91 16.02 -6.97
CA TYR A 294 28.74 15.18 -6.68
C TYR A 294 29.00 14.09 -5.61
N ASN A 295 29.61 14.48 -4.49
CA ASN A 295 29.87 13.61 -3.33
C ASN A 295 28.62 13.58 -2.42
N ASP A 296 28.20 12.40 -1.98
CA ASP A 296 26.90 12.14 -1.32
C ASP A 296 26.51 13.12 -0.21
N GLY A 297 27.47 13.54 0.63
CA GLY A 297 27.25 14.43 1.77
C GLY A 297 26.71 15.84 1.44
N GLN A 298 26.60 16.22 0.15
CA GLN A 298 25.85 17.41 -0.26
C GLN A 298 24.35 17.14 -0.53
N ARG A 299 23.96 15.95 -1.03
CA ARG A 299 22.55 15.63 -1.31
C ARG A 299 21.72 15.64 -0.02
N GLN A 300 22.28 15.07 1.05
CA GLN A 300 21.72 15.12 2.40
C GLN A 300 21.51 16.55 2.92
N ARG A 301 22.40 17.51 2.62
CA ARG A 301 22.24 18.90 3.09
C ARG A 301 21.04 19.62 2.51
N SER A 302 20.61 19.27 1.29
CA SER A 302 19.39 19.84 0.70
C SER A 302 18.12 19.24 1.32
N ILE A 303 18.16 17.96 1.70
CA ILE A 303 17.05 17.26 2.39
C ILE A 303 16.90 17.80 3.81
N ASN A 304 18.01 18.12 4.50
CA ASN A 304 18.05 18.68 5.86
C ASN A 304 17.48 20.11 5.99
N SER A 305 16.79 20.64 4.98
CA SER A 305 15.99 21.87 5.12
C SER A 305 14.69 21.54 5.87
N HIS A 306 14.78 21.47 7.21
CA HIS A 306 13.72 21.03 8.11
C HIS A 306 12.35 21.61 7.74
N PHE A 307 11.35 20.74 7.60
CA PHE A 307 10.00 21.14 7.30
C PHE A 307 9.30 21.65 8.57
N ASP A 308 9.03 22.95 8.64
CA ASP A 308 8.32 23.57 9.75
C ASP A 308 6.84 23.78 9.40
N SER A 309 5.98 22.96 9.99
CA SER A 309 4.53 23.03 9.80
C SER A 309 3.86 24.25 10.45
N LYS A 310 4.57 25.05 11.26
CA LYS A 310 4.05 26.24 11.94
C LYS A 310 4.31 27.53 11.18
N ASN A 311 5.40 27.60 10.41
CA ASN A 311 5.78 28.78 9.62
C ASN A 311 5.23 28.78 8.18
N GLN A 312 4.39 27.80 7.83
CA GLN A 312 3.72 27.72 6.52
C GLN A 312 2.82 28.92 6.24
N LEU A 313 2.74 29.30 4.96
CA LEU A 313 1.86 30.38 4.48
C LEU A 313 0.37 30.05 4.62
N PHE A 314 -0.06 28.84 4.21
CA PHE A 314 -1.46 28.42 4.24
C PHE A 314 -1.61 26.96 4.74
N PRO A 315 -1.31 26.67 6.03
CA PRO A 315 -1.19 25.29 6.54
C PRO A 315 -2.46 24.43 6.36
N GLU A 316 -3.65 25.00 6.57
CA GLU A 316 -4.91 24.28 6.32
C GLU A 316 -5.12 24.00 4.82
N THR A 317 -4.78 24.93 3.91
CA THR A 317 -4.85 24.63 2.47
C THR A 317 -3.89 23.50 2.08
N ALA A 318 -2.64 23.52 2.59
CA ALA A 318 -1.67 22.45 2.36
C ALA A 318 -2.20 21.08 2.85
N ARG A 319 -2.74 21.05 4.08
CA ARG A 319 -3.38 19.88 4.69
C ARG A 319 -4.52 19.33 3.82
N TRP A 320 -5.47 20.18 3.39
CA TRP A 320 -6.61 19.73 2.59
C TRP A 320 -6.21 19.33 1.17
N CYS A 321 -5.21 19.97 0.56
CA CYS A 321 -4.63 19.51 -0.71
C CYS A 321 -4.06 18.09 -0.57
N LEU A 322 -3.31 17.80 0.49
CA LEU A 322 -2.80 16.46 0.77
C LEU A 322 -3.90 15.43 1.10
N CYS A 323 -5.00 15.85 1.73
CA CYS A 323 -6.18 14.98 1.90
C CYS A 323 -6.86 14.63 0.56
N ALA A 324 -6.94 15.56 -0.40
CA ALA A 324 -7.39 15.25 -1.76
C ALA A 324 -6.41 14.32 -2.49
N MET A 325 -5.10 14.55 -2.37
CA MET A 325 -4.06 13.67 -2.92
C MET A 325 -4.11 12.25 -2.36
N LYS A 326 -4.29 12.11 -1.03
CA LYS A 326 -4.50 10.84 -0.34
C LYS A 326 -5.71 10.07 -0.90
N ASN A 327 -6.77 10.79 -1.27
CA ASN A 327 -7.95 10.18 -1.89
C ASN A 327 -7.67 9.74 -3.33
N LEU A 328 -7.11 10.61 -4.18
CA LEU A 328 -6.80 10.29 -5.59
C LEU A 328 -5.87 9.09 -5.73
N THR A 329 -4.86 8.98 -4.87
CA THR A 329 -3.86 7.89 -4.92
C THR A 329 -4.35 6.55 -4.40
N ARG A 330 -5.53 6.45 -3.77
CA ARG A 330 -6.05 5.18 -3.21
C ARG A 330 -5.99 4.03 -4.23
N PRO A 331 -5.44 2.86 -3.87
CA PRO A 331 -5.18 1.76 -4.80
C PRO A 331 -6.30 1.47 -5.79
N SER A 332 -5.92 1.44 -7.06
CA SER A 332 -6.72 1.10 -8.24
C SER A 332 -5.96 0.08 -9.09
N LYS A 333 -6.57 -0.40 -10.18
CA LYS A 333 -5.88 -1.26 -11.16
C LYS A 333 -5.01 -0.44 -12.13
N ASP A 334 -5.45 0.78 -12.44
CA ASP A 334 -4.82 1.64 -13.44
C ASP A 334 -3.90 2.66 -12.75
N PRO A 335 -2.59 2.71 -13.06
CA PRO A 335 -1.62 3.58 -12.38
C PRO A 335 -1.75 5.07 -12.75
N ILE A 336 -2.93 5.54 -13.17
CA ILE A 336 -3.22 6.89 -13.69
C ILE A 336 -2.80 7.95 -12.67
N ALA A 337 -3.21 7.81 -11.41
CA ALA A 337 -2.82 8.71 -10.34
C ALA A 337 -1.30 8.67 -10.06
N ALA A 338 -0.67 7.49 -10.12
CA ALA A 338 0.78 7.39 -9.94
C ALA A 338 1.55 8.13 -11.04
N HIS A 339 1.15 7.98 -12.32
CA HIS A 339 1.73 8.75 -13.43
C HIS A 339 1.54 10.26 -13.22
N ALA A 340 0.31 10.72 -12.96
CA ALA A 340 0.04 12.15 -12.80
C ALA A 340 0.83 12.81 -11.65
N PHE A 341 1.13 12.08 -10.57
CA PHE A 341 1.94 12.58 -9.45
C PHE A 341 3.44 12.64 -9.76
N ILE A 342 3.94 11.73 -10.60
CA ILE A 342 5.33 11.76 -11.11
C ILE A 342 5.46 12.89 -12.14
N ASP A 343 4.53 12.99 -13.09
CA ASP A 343 4.51 14.03 -14.13
C ASP A 343 4.39 15.44 -13.53
N ALA A 344 3.67 15.59 -12.42
CA ALA A 344 3.56 16.84 -11.67
C ALA A 344 4.76 17.14 -10.75
N GLY A 345 5.73 16.23 -10.62
CA GLY A 345 6.96 16.45 -9.84
C GLY A 345 6.76 16.75 -8.36
N VAL A 346 5.59 16.39 -7.79
CA VAL A 346 5.18 16.79 -6.42
C VAL A 346 5.73 15.88 -5.32
N ILE A 347 6.09 14.65 -5.67
CA ILE A 347 6.55 13.61 -4.72
C ILE A 347 7.72 14.06 -3.82
N PRO A 348 8.77 14.77 -4.30
CA PRO A 348 9.84 15.28 -3.44
C PRO A 348 9.34 16.24 -2.33
N LEU A 349 8.29 17.02 -2.59
CA LEU A 349 7.66 17.86 -1.56
C LEU A 349 6.91 17.00 -0.53
N ILE A 350 6.15 16.00 -0.98
CA ILE A 350 5.42 15.07 -0.10
C ILE A 350 6.40 14.30 0.81
N LEU A 351 7.56 13.91 0.28
CA LEU A 351 8.65 13.28 1.05
C LEU A 351 9.29 14.25 2.06
N LYS A 352 9.53 15.51 1.69
CA LYS A 352 10.02 16.55 2.61
C LYS A 352 9.04 16.78 3.78
N ILE A 353 7.73 16.72 3.54
CA ILE A 353 6.69 16.90 4.57
C ILE A 353 6.72 15.79 5.65
N ILE A 354 7.10 14.56 5.29
CA ILE A 354 7.23 13.43 6.22
C ILE A 354 8.65 13.20 6.74
N THR A 355 9.60 14.07 6.39
CA THR A 355 10.97 13.97 6.91
C THR A 355 10.97 14.36 8.39
N VAL A 356 11.33 13.40 9.26
CA VAL A 356 11.37 13.58 10.72
C VAL A 356 12.50 14.54 11.08
N GLY A 357 12.23 15.46 12.00
CA GLY A 357 13.24 16.34 12.56
C GLY A 357 14.08 15.63 13.62
N GLY A 358 15.38 15.95 13.67
CA GLY A 358 16.18 15.74 14.87
C GLY A 358 17.14 14.55 14.92
N ALA A 359 18.17 14.74 15.75
CA ALA A 359 19.05 13.81 16.46
C ALA A 359 19.62 12.51 15.81
N VAL A 360 18.91 11.73 14.99
CA VAL A 360 19.25 10.32 14.70
C VAL A 360 20.65 10.17 14.07
N SER A 361 21.03 11.06 13.15
CA SER A 361 22.37 11.08 12.54
C SER A 361 23.48 11.46 13.53
N ALA A 362 23.17 12.26 14.55
CA ALA A 362 24.10 12.63 15.63
C ALA A 362 24.26 11.52 16.67
N ALA A 363 23.28 10.61 16.79
CA ALA A 363 23.37 9.43 17.64
C ALA A 363 24.21 8.31 16.98
N ARG A 364 23.91 7.93 15.73
CA ARG A 364 24.66 6.88 15.01
C ARG A 364 26.16 7.22 14.89
N SER A 365 26.51 8.46 14.55
CA SER A 365 27.91 8.90 14.40
C SER A 365 28.75 8.83 15.69
N ARG A 366 28.14 8.78 16.88
CA ARG A 366 28.88 8.64 18.16
C ARG A 366 29.25 7.19 18.49
N HIS A 367 28.60 6.19 17.89
CA HIS A 367 28.86 4.78 18.20
C HIS A 367 29.88 4.11 17.28
N GLU A 368 30.10 4.61 16.06
CA GLU A 368 30.99 3.99 15.07
C GLU A 368 32.50 4.21 15.31
N HIS A 369 32.91 4.74 16.47
CA HIS A 369 34.32 5.03 16.80
C HIS A 369 34.85 4.31 18.06
N SER A 370 34.16 3.25 18.52
CA SER A 370 34.67 2.37 19.58
C SER A 370 34.80 0.92 19.09
N PRO A 371 36.02 0.42 18.81
CA PRO A 371 36.22 -0.94 18.32
C PRO A 371 36.26 -2.00 19.44
N ASN A 372 35.62 -3.14 19.19
CA ASN A 372 35.71 -4.39 19.95
C ASN A 372 35.34 -4.36 21.45
N ILE A 373 34.07 -4.65 21.75
CA ILE A 373 33.74 -5.58 22.85
C ILE A 373 32.92 -6.73 22.25
N SER A 374 33.33 -7.97 22.50
CA SER A 374 32.70 -9.17 21.95
C SER A 374 31.64 -9.75 22.89
N ASN A 375 30.69 -10.50 22.32
CA ASN A 375 29.60 -11.17 23.04
C ASN A 375 30.07 -11.97 24.26
N SER A 376 29.50 -11.66 25.44
CA SER A 376 29.47 -12.57 26.59
C SER A 376 28.24 -12.27 27.45
N LEU A 377 27.24 -13.15 27.37
CA LEU A 377 26.02 -13.13 28.18
C LEU A 377 25.73 -14.55 28.62
N LEU A 378 25.95 -14.86 29.91
CA LEU A 378 25.29 -15.91 30.73
C LEU A 378 26.08 -16.17 32.04
N ALA A 379 25.76 -15.43 33.10
CA ALA A 379 26.02 -15.81 34.50
C ALA A 379 25.13 -14.95 35.45
N PRO A 380 24.67 -15.46 36.60
CA PRO A 380 23.75 -14.75 37.50
C PRO A 380 24.46 -13.82 38.49
N ALA A 381 23.67 -13.00 39.20
CA ALA A 381 24.15 -11.99 40.13
C ALA A 381 24.57 -12.56 41.51
N GLU A 382 25.58 -11.91 42.11
CA GLU A 382 25.77 -11.87 43.57
C GLU A 382 25.80 -10.41 44.05
N GLN A 383 25.47 -10.21 45.33
CA GLN A 383 25.37 -8.90 45.96
C GLN A 383 26.64 -8.58 46.75
N SER A 384 27.16 -7.36 46.66
CA SER A 384 28.06 -6.81 47.68
C SER A 384 27.71 -5.36 47.98
N LEU A 385 27.40 -5.08 49.24
CA LEU A 385 27.21 -3.73 49.78
C LEU A 385 28.57 -3.05 49.97
N ASN A 386 28.64 -1.75 49.68
CA ASN A 386 29.58 -0.84 50.34
C ASN A 386 29.04 0.60 50.23
N PRO A 387 28.75 1.28 51.35
CA PRO A 387 28.50 2.71 51.39
C PRO A 387 29.82 3.47 51.64
N ASP A 388 30.10 4.51 50.87
CA ASP A 388 30.77 5.75 51.32
C ASP A 388 30.95 6.72 50.15
N PHE A 389 30.26 7.85 50.17
CA PHE A 389 30.66 9.07 49.45
C PHE A 389 30.13 10.31 50.18
N SER A 390 31.01 11.29 50.41
CA SER A 390 30.75 12.44 51.28
C SER A 390 30.17 13.64 50.50
N PRO A 391 29.19 14.39 51.06
CA PRO A 391 28.60 15.54 50.39
C PRO A 391 29.40 16.84 50.63
N SER A 392 30.43 17.08 49.82
CA SER A 392 31.22 18.34 49.90
C SER A 392 31.83 18.76 48.55
N ASP A 393 30.99 19.24 47.63
CA ASP A 393 31.40 20.16 46.54
C ASP A 393 30.14 20.84 45.96
N LEU A 394 29.66 21.90 46.61
CA LEU A 394 28.36 22.53 46.31
C LEU A 394 28.43 24.08 46.33
N GLU A 395 29.49 24.67 45.79
CA GLU A 395 29.63 26.14 45.79
C GLU A 395 30.44 26.71 44.61
N ARG A 396 29.93 26.59 43.37
CA ARG A 396 30.51 27.35 42.22
C ARG A 396 29.62 27.58 40.98
N GLN A 397 28.33 27.88 41.15
CA GLN A 397 27.50 28.45 40.07
C GLN A 397 26.73 29.68 40.56
N ASN A 398 27.17 30.87 40.14
CA ASN A 398 26.40 32.11 40.33
C ASN A 398 26.78 33.20 39.31
N SER A 399 26.63 32.88 38.02
CA SER A 399 26.78 33.82 36.91
C SER A 399 25.51 33.80 36.05
N LYS A 400 24.58 34.71 36.34
CA LYS A 400 23.38 34.89 35.52
C LYS A 400 23.75 35.43 34.14
N GLY A 401 23.76 34.56 33.13
CA GLY A 401 23.63 34.98 31.74
C GLY A 401 22.23 35.57 31.48
N PRO A 402 22.00 36.16 30.29
CA PRO A 402 20.65 36.48 29.84
C PRO A 402 19.78 35.22 29.80
N ILE A 403 18.50 35.35 30.11
CA ILE A 403 17.53 34.30 29.78
C ILE A 403 17.23 34.48 28.29
N GLU A 404 17.99 33.79 27.45
CA GLU A 404 17.53 33.54 26.08
C GLU A 404 16.25 32.71 26.15
N ASN A 405 15.21 33.15 25.45
CA ASN A 405 13.98 32.38 25.38
C ASN A 405 14.21 31.25 24.39
N ASP A 406 14.66 30.10 24.89
CA ASP A 406 14.66 28.83 24.18
C ASP A 406 13.22 28.49 23.77
N VAL A 407 12.80 29.00 22.61
CA VAL A 407 11.59 28.53 21.93
C VAL A 407 11.86 27.07 21.60
N PRO A 408 11.11 26.11 22.18
CA PRO A 408 11.40 24.70 21.98
C PRO A 408 11.30 24.40 20.49
N ASN A 409 12.42 23.97 19.91
CA ASN A 409 12.53 23.70 18.48
C ASN A 409 11.63 22.49 18.18
N VAL A 410 10.48 22.73 17.54
CA VAL A 410 9.45 21.68 17.39
C VAL A 410 9.79 20.81 16.19
N GLU A 411 10.54 19.75 16.48
CA GLU A 411 10.92 18.71 15.53
C GLU A 411 9.68 18.00 14.97
N ASN A 412 9.75 17.55 13.71
CA ASN A 412 8.63 16.93 12.99
C ASN A 412 8.39 15.47 13.46
N ASP A 413 7.97 15.30 14.71
CA ASP A 413 7.81 14.02 15.42
C ASP A 413 6.54 13.24 14.99
N PRO A 414 6.65 11.96 14.54
CA PRO A 414 5.52 11.08 14.26
C PRO A 414 4.48 10.89 15.38
N SER A 415 4.83 11.11 16.66
CA SER A 415 3.89 11.11 17.79
C SER A 415 2.87 12.25 17.70
N SER A 416 3.25 13.38 17.09
CA SER A 416 2.41 14.57 16.90
C SER A 416 1.53 14.51 15.64
N TRP A 417 1.70 13.50 14.79
CA TRP A 417 1.00 13.39 13.50
C TRP A 417 -0.41 12.83 13.68
N ASP A 418 -1.34 13.68 14.12
CA ASP A 418 -2.78 13.40 14.25
C ASP A 418 -3.40 12.74 13.00
N ALA A 419 -4.52 12.03 13.18
CA ALA A 419 -5.28 11.46 12.07
C ALA A 419 -5.81 12.56 11.14
N ASN A 420 -5.47 12.50 9.84
CA ASN A 420 -5.68 13.60 8.88
C ASN A 420 -4.94 14.90 9.24
N SER A 421 -3.83 14.83 9.98
CA SER A 421 -2.77 15.85 9.89
C SER A 421 -2.19 15.89 8.47
N MET A 422 -1.43 16.94 8.17
CA MET A 422 -0.75 17.09 6.88
C MET A 422 0.27 15.97 6.65
N GLN A 423 1.06 15.63 7.67
CA GLN A 423 2.06 14.56 7.63
C GLN A 423 1.41 13.16 7.54
N ASP A 424 0.30 12.91 8.27
CA ASP A 424 -0.49 11.68 8.10
C ASP A 424 -1.01 11.53 6.67
N ALA A 425 -1.52 12.63 6.08
CA ALA A 425 -2.01 12.62 4.70
C ALA A 425 -0.87 12.42 3.67
N ALA A 426 0.29 13.02 3.89
CA ALA A 426 1.48 12.82 3.07
C ALA A 426 2.01 11.37 3.16
N LEU A 427 2.17 10.81 4.36
CA LEU A 427 2.63 9.43 4.56
C LEU A 427 1.66 8.43 3.91
N PHE A 428 0.36 8.64 4.05
CA PHE A 428 -0.64 7.80 3.39
C PHE A 428 -0.57 7.91 1.86
N THR A 429 -0.27 9.08 1.32
CA THR A 429 -0.07 9.28 -0.12
C THR A 429 1.16 8.52 -0.62
N ILE A 430 2.28 8.53 0.13
CA ILE A 430 3.47 7.72 -0.18
C ILE A 430 3.20 6.21 -0.02
N LEU A 431 2.42 5.79 0.97
CA LEU A 431 1.99 4.39 1.15
C LEU A 431 1.13 3.89 -0.02
N ASN A 432 0.21 4.73 -0.50
CA ASN A 432 -0.61 4.45 -1.69
C ASN A 432 0.23 4.35 -2.97
N LEU A 433 1.16 5.31 -3.18
CA LEU A 433 2.02 5.33 -4.35
C LEU A 433 2.99 4.14 -4.36
N SER A 434 3.63 3.81 -3.23
CA SER A 434 4.54 2.66 -3.13
C SER A 434 3.86 1.30 -3.35
N ALA A 435 2.57 1.16 -3.05
CA ALA A 435 1.79 -0.02 -3.43
C ALA A 435 1.71 -0.21 -4.97
N THR A 436 1.81 0.89 -5.74
CA THR A 436 1.70 0.90 -7.21
C THR A 436 3.07 0.67 -7.85
N SER A 437 3.20 -0.39 -8.65
CA SER A 437 4.48 -0.82 -9.26
C SER A 437 5.22 0.27 -10.03
N VAL A 438 4.49 1.12 -10.77
CA VAL A 438 5.03 2.24 -11.56
C VAL A 438 5.82 3.23 -10.70
N ALA A 439 5.30 3.60 -9.52
CA ALA A 439 5.91 4.64 -8.69
C ALA A 439 7.08 4.13 -7.84
N ARG A 440 7.27 2.81 -7.70
CA ARG A 440 8.33 2.25 -6.83
C ARG A 440 9.74 2.63 -7.27
N ASN A 441 10.03 2.67 -8.58
CA ASN A 441 11.32 3.13 -9.09
C ASN A 441 11.56 4.59 -8.72
N TYR A 442 10.62 5.46 -9.09
CA TYR A 442 10.74 6.90 -8.87
C TYR A 442 10.83 7.26 -7.37
N LEU A 443 10.06 6.59 -6.50
CA LEU A 443 10.16 6.77 -5.04
C LEU A 443 11.55 6.38 -4.49
N ARG A 444 12.25 5.41 -5.09
CA ARG A 444 13.63 5.07 -4.69
C ARG A 444 14.65 6.09 -5.19
N GLU A 445 14.48 6.60 -6.41
CA GLU A 445 15.33 7.65 -7.01
C GLU A 445 15.29 8.97 -6.19
N GLU A 446 14.13 9.27 -5.60
CA GLU A 446 13.87 10.38 -4.67
C GLU A 446 14.10 10.04 -3.17
N ASP A 447 14.87 8.98 -2.87
CA ASP A 447 15.33 8.62 -1.51
C ASP A 447 14.22 8.30 -0.47
N ALA A 448 13.01 7.92 -0.93
CA ALA A 448 11.91 7.60 -0.02
C ALA A 448 12.22 6.44 0.94
N VAL A 449 13.12 5.52 0.56
CA VAL A 449 13.54 4.40 1.43
C VAL A 449 14.27 4.91 2.67
N HIS A 450 15.17 5.89 2.55
CA HIS A 450 15.85 6.44 3.71
C HIS A 450 14.89 7.25 4.59
N ILE A 451 14.05 8.09 3.98
CA ILE A 451 13.08 8.92 4.69
C ILE A 451 12.08 8.05 5.45
N LEU A 452 11.46 7.05 4.81
CA LEU A 452 10.53 6.12 5.46
C LEU A 452 11.22 5.27 6.55
N ALA A 453 12.50 4.93 6.39
CA ALA A 453 13.26 4.25 7.44
C ALA A 453 13.41 5.11 8.71
N THR A 454 13.63 6.42 8.58
CA THR A 454 13.67 7.31 9.77
C THR A 454 12.32 7.40 10.48
N VAL A 455 11.19 7.36 9.76
CA VAL A 455 9.84 7.30 10.34
C VAL A 455 9.61 5.94 11.03
N ALA A 456 10.01 4.83 10.41
CA ALA A 456 9.80 3.48 10.95
C ALA A 456 10.71 3.15 12.15
N ASP A 457 11.96 3.63 12.14
CA ASP A 457 12.89 3.48 13.26
C ASP A 457 12.49 4.32 14.48
N PHE A 458 11.62 5.35 14.30
CA PHE A 458 11.33 6.33 15.34
C PHE A 458 10.76 5.72 16.64
N ALA A 459 9.88 4.72 16.56
CA ALA A 459 9.39 4.00 17.73
C ALA A 459 10.49 3.23 18.48
N THR A 460 11.51 2.72 17.78
CA THR A 460 12.60 1.93 18.39
C THR A 460 13.52 2.77 19.29
N SER A 461 13.57 4.09 19.06
CA SER A 461 14.40 5.02 19.83
C SER A 461 13.67 5.64 21.03
N HIS A 462 12.33 5.58 21.07
CA HIS A 462 11.52 6.31 22.05
C HIS A 462 10.55 5.44 22.87
N CYS A 463 10.14 4.26 22.38
CA CYS A 463 9.19 3.38 23.06
C CYS A 463 9.91 2.11 23.60
N SER A 464 10.09 2.02 24.92
CA SER A 464 10.73 0.87 25.58
C SER A 464 9.75 -0.16 26.16
N GLY A 465 8.46 -0.12 25.79
CA GLY A 465 7.40 -0.98 26.32
C GLY A 465 6.15 -1.06 25.44
N ASP A 466 5.12 -1.77 25.92
CA ASP A 466 3.80 -1.81 25.26
C ASP A 466 3.16 -0.40 25.29
N ALA A 467 2.48 0.01 24.21
CA ALA A 467 1.88 1.34 24.12
C ALA A 467 0.67 1.50 25.07
N THR A 468 0.84 2.37 26.06
CA THR A 468 -0.15 2.70 27.09
C THR A 468 -0.98 3.94 26.73
N THR A 469 -0.39 4.93 26.06
CA THR A 469 -1.05 6.21 25.77
C THR A 469 -1.67 6.27 24.37
N PRO A 470 -2.66 7.18 24.15
CA PRO A 470 -3.15 7.52 22.81
C PRO A 470 -2.05 7.89 21.81
N GLU A 471 -1.06 8.64 22.26
CA GLU A 471 0.04 9.20 21.48
C GLU A 471 1.06 8.11 21.10
N GLU A 472 1.40 7.21 22.03
CA GLU A 472 2.23 6.03 21.75
C GLU A 472 1.56 5.11 20.70
N LYS A 473 0.24 4.89 20.80
CA LYS A 473 -0.52 4.13 19.79
C LYS A 473 -0.54 4.84 18.43
N GLN A 474 -0.66 6.18 18.41
CA GLN A 474 -0.60 6.96 17.16
C GLN A 474 0.78 6.90 16.50
N GLN A 475 1.85 7.08 17.28
CA GLN A 475 3.24 6.98 16.85
C GLN A 475 3.55 5.61 16.23
N GLN A 476 3.17 4.52 16.91
CA GLN A 476 3.34 3.15 16.39
C GLN A 476 2.54 2.92 15.11
N PHE A 477 1.36 3.53 14.98
CA PHE A 477 0.57 3.47 13.76
C PHE A 477 1.20 4.23 12.58
N GLN A 478 1.88 5.35 12.82
CA GLN A 478 2.70 6.04 11.81
C GLN A 478 3.92 5.19 11.40
N CYS A 479 4.62 4.58 12.37
CA CYS A 479 5.76 3.67 12.12
C CYS A 479 5.34 2.48 11.25
N LEU A 480 4.21 1.82 11.59
CA LEU A 480 3.66 0.72 10.81
C LEU A 480 3.29 1.13 9.38
N LYS A 481 2.69 2.31 9.16
CA LYS A 481 2.42 2.82 7.80
C LYS A 481 3.72 3.04 7.00
N ALA A 482 4.76 3.59 7.62
CA ALA A 482 6.07 3.72 6.96
C ALA A 482 6.70 2.35 6.65
N ARG A 483 6.60 1.39 7.58
CA ARG A 483 7.10 0.02 7.43
C ARG A 483 6.34 -0.80 6.38
N MET A 484 5.03 -0.56 6.20
CA MET A 484 4.26 -1.08 5.06
C MET A 484 4.71 -0.48 3.72
N ALA A 485 5.00 0.83 3.67
CA ALA A 485 5.51 1.48 2.46
C ALA A 485 6.91 0.96 2.09
N LEU A 486 7.81 0.78 3.06
CA LEU A 486 9.10 0.11 2.89
C LEU A 486 8.94 -1.34 2.40
N ALA A 487 7.98 -2.09 2.95
CA ALA A 487 7.67 -3.44 2.48
C ALA A 487 7.27 -3.46 1.00
N TYR A 488 6.49 -2.48 0.52
CA TYR A 488 6.26 -2.36 -0.92
C TYR A 488 7.53 -1.93 -1.70
N LEU A 489 8.31 -0.97 -1.21
CA LEU A 489 9.50 -0.45 -1.92
C LEU A 489 10.69 -1.43 -1.99
N VAL A 490 10.79 -2.37 -1.05
CA VAL A 490 11.94 -3.31 -0.96
C VAL A 490 11.47 -4.77 -1.00
N GLY A 491 10.46 -5.13 -0.20
CA GLY A 491 9.92 -6.49 -0.07
C GLY A 491 8.94 -6.92 -1.17
N SER A 492 8.71 -6.12 -2.21
CA SER A 492 7.94 -6.55 -3.40
C SER A 492 8.81 -6.89 -4.62
N GLU A 493 10.12 -6.67 -4.51
CA GLU A 493 11.10 -6.84 -5.58
C GLU A 493 11.50 -8.32 -5.70
N GLY A 494 11.33 -8.94 -6.86
CA GLY A 494 11.85 -10.29 -7.13
C GLY A 494 10.77 -11.37 -7.27
N HIS A 495 11.18 -12.64 -7.22
CA HIS A 495 10.28 -13.75 -7.53
C HIS A 495 9.27 -13.98 -6.39
N TYR A 496 8.01 -13.69 -6.68
CA TYR A 496 6.85 -13.93 -5.81
C TYR A 496 6.89 -13.19 -4.47
N GLY A 497 7.65 -12.10 -4.41
CA GLY A 497 7.91 -11.26 -3.25
C GLY A 497 9.28 -11.48 -2.62
N GLN A 498 9.93 -12.65 -2.80
CA GLN A 498 11.27 -12.85 -2.22
C GLN A 498 12.23 -11.79 -2.76
N PRO A 499 13.02 -11.12 -1.89
CA PRO A 499 13.71 -9.90 -2.27
C PRO A 499 14.68 -10.18 -3.42
N CYS A 500 14.91 -9.20 -4.30
CA CYS A 500 15.81 -9.33 -5.44
C CYS A 500 17.30 -9.26 -5.01
N VAL A 501 17.67 -10.05 -4.00
CA VAL A 501 19.01 -10.07 -3.41
C VAL A 501 20.04 -10.46 -4.47
N HIS A 502 20.85 -9.46 -4.83
CA HIS A 502 22.08 -9.58 -5.61
C HIS A 502 21.92 -9.88 -7.12
N SER A 503 21.10 -9.11 -7.83
CA SER A 503 21.46 -8.71 -9.20
C SER A 503 22.69 -7.78 -9.13
N SER A 504 23.90 -8.36 -9.05
CA SER A 504 25.17 -7.67 -8.70
C SER A 504 25.63 -6.58 -9.68
N SER A 505 24.83 -6.26 -10.69
CA SER A 505 25.04 -5.21 -11.69
C SER A 505 24.57 -3.82 -11.24
N SER A 506 23.60 -3.71 -10.33
CA SER A 506 23.12 -2.43 -9.79
C SER A 506 23.95 -1.96 -8.58
N ALA A 507 25.27 -1.94 -8.73
CA ALA A 507 26.23 -1.54 -7.68
C ALA A 507 26.25 -0.02 -7.40
N ARG A 508 25.07 0.62 -7.44
CA ARG A 508 24.86 2.06 -7.31
C ARG A 508 23.83 2.41 -6.25
N ASP A 509 22.83 1.56 -6.06
CA ASP A 509 22.03 1.57 -4.84
C ASP A 509 22.89 0.98 -3.72
N GLY A 510 23.06 1.75 -2.64
CA GLY A 510 23.77 1.28 -1.45
C GLY A 510 23.13 0.01 -0.90
N ASN A 511 23.89 -0.80 -0.17
CA ASN A 511 23.42 -2.06 0.38
C ASN A 511 22.32 -1.81 1.44
N ILE A 512 21.06 -1.70 0.98
CA ILE A 512 19.89 -1.39 1.80
C ILE A 512 19.87 -2.36 2.98
N ASP A 513 19.96 -1.81 4.19
CA ASP A 513 19.98 -2.62 5.40
C ASP A 513 18.64 -3.34 5.54
N GLU A 514 18.66 -4.67 5.59
CA GLU A 514 17.46 -5.49 5.78
C GLU A 514 16.75 -5.18 7.12
N SER A 515 17.44 -4.48 8.04
CA SER A 515 16.86 -3.97 9.29
C SER A 515 15.64 -3.06 9.08
N VAL A 516 15.58 -2.27 7.99
CA VAL A 516 14.49 -1.29 7.78
C VAL A 516 13.12 -1.96 7.58
N LEU A 517 13.10 -3.25 7.22
CA LEU A 517 11.89 -4.06 7.08
C LEU A 517 11.45 -4.74 8.38
N LEU A 518 12.25 -4.73 9.45
CA LEU A 518 11.99 -5.51 10.66
C LEU A 518 10.81 -4.95 11.46
N ILE A 519 9.74 -5.72 11.55
CA ILE A 519 8.53 -5.33 12.30
C ILE A 519 8.70 -5.58 13.80
N MET A 520 8.24 -4.62 14.60
CA MET A 520 8.19 -4.72 16.06
C MET A 520 6.95 -5.49 16.53
N LYS A 521 6.99 -6.02 17.76
CA LYS A 521 5.85 -6.75 18.36
C LYS A 521 4.55 -5.93 18.34
N SER A 522 4.60 -4.67 18.76
CA SER A 522 3.41 -3.81 18.87
C SER A 522 2.84 -3.41 17.50
N GLU A 523 3.71 -3.17 16.51
CA GLU A 523 3.29 -2.99 15.11
C GLU A 523 2.62 -4.24 14.54
N ALA A 524 3.10 -5.43 14.90
CA ALA A 524 2.46 -6.68 14.51
C ALA A 524 1.06 -6.83 15.14
N GLU A 525 0.91 -6.49 16.42
CA GLU A 525 -0.39 -6.46 17.11
C GLU A 525 -1.36 -5.46 16.48
N LEU A 526 -0.88 -4.27 16.07
CA LEU A 526 -1.65 -3.30 15.26
C LEU A 526 -2.00 -3.83 13.87
N LEU A 527 -1.10 -4.56 13.19
CA LEU A 527 -1.32 -5.11 11.86
C LEU A 527 -2.43 -6.18 11.85
N VAL A 528 -2.53 -6.99 12.91
CA VAL A 528 -3.67 -7.91 13.15
C VAL A 528 -4.96 -7.12 13.33
N GLU A 529 -4.94 -6.07 14.14
CA GLU A 529 -6.11 -5.22 14.38
C GLU A 529 -6.62 -4.55 13.10
N MET A 530 -5.72 -4.01 12.28
CA MET A 530 -6.02 -3.43 10.97
C MET A 530 -6.60 -4.47 9.99
N LEU A 531 -6.00 -5.66 9.95
CA LEU A 531 -6.47 -6.75 9.09
C LEU A 531 -7.88 -7.21 9.51
N ALA A 532 -8.10 -7.43 10.81
CA ALA A 532 -9.39 -7.81 11.37
C ALA A 532 -10.47 -6.76 11.07
N ASN A 533 -10.19 -5.48 11.32
CA ASN A 533 -11.13 -4.39 11.02
C ASN A 533 -11.39 -4.23 9.52
N SER A 534 -10.42 -4.50 8.65
CA SER A 534 -10.60 -4.42 7.19
C SER A 534 -11.40 -5.60 6.63
N LEU A 535 -11.18 -6.82 7.12
CA LEU A 535 -11.97 -8.02 6.75
C LEU A 535 -13.45 -7.92 7.17
N HIS A 536 -13.72 -7.23 8.29
CA HIS A 536 -15.08 -7.00 8.80
C HIS A 536 -15.62 -5.58 8.49
N GLN A 537 -14.93 -4.81 7.65
CA GLN A 537 -15.28 -3.44 7.21
C GLN A 537 -15.60 -2.43 8.33
N ARG A 538 -15.00 -2.59 9.51
CA ARG A 538 -15.27 -1.78 10.72
C ARG A 538 -14.41 -0.52 10.79
N THR A 539 -15.01 0.59 11.23
CA THR A 539 -14.28 1.81 11.59
C THR A 539 -13.77 1.73 13.05
N LYS A 540 -12.50 2.02 13.30
CA LYS A 540 -11.99 2.14 14.69
C LYS A 540 -12.43 3.49 15.28
N SER A 541 -13.08 3.45 16.44
CA SER A 541 -13.36 4.61 17.28
C SER A 541 -12.33 4.72 18.40
N GLY A 542 -11.82 5.93 18.67
CA GLY A 542 -10.90 6.20 19.78
C GLY A 542 -9.50 6.63 19.32
N SER A 543 -8.51 6.49 20.20
CA SER A 543 -7.11 6.82 19.93
C SER A 543 -6.47 5.86 18.93
N GLY A 544 -5.54 6.37 18.12
CA GLY A 544 -5.07 5.65 16.91
C GLY A 544 -6.20 5.40 15.90
N GLY A 545 -7.25 6.23 15.90
CA GLY A 545 -8.51 5.98 15.20
C GLY A 545 -8.39 6.05 13.67
N TYR A 546 -8.21 4.90 13.02
CA TYR A 546 -8.30 4.75 11.58
C TYR A 546 -9.66 4.18 11.15
N SER A 547 -10.20 4.70 10.04
CA SER A 547 -11.28 4.02 9.33
C SER A 547 -10.67 2.92 8.46
N ALA A 548 -11.10 1.66 8.61
CA ALA A 548 -10.59 0.58 7.77
C ALA A 548 -10.86 0.82 6.27
N ALA A 549 -11.90 1.59 5.92
CA ALA A 549 -12.18 2.04 4.55
C ALA A 549 -11.11 2.99 3.95
N THR A 550 -10.06 3.34 4.69
CA THR A 550 -8.86 3.98 4.13
C THR A 550 -7.86 2.97 3.56
N PHE A 551 -7.82 1.74 4.08
CA PHE A 551 -6.90 0.68 3.63
C PHE A 551 -7.64 -0.30 2.71
N SER A 552 -7.06 -0.58 1.55
CA SER A 552 -7.51 -1.73 0.76
C SER A 552 -7.06 -3.03 1.44
N ILE A 553 -7.98 -4.00 1.59
CA ILE A 553 -7.66 -5.32 2.15
C ILE A 553 -6.57 -6.03 1.33
N LYS A 554 -6.61 -5.88 0.00
CA LYS A 554 -5.54 -6.30 -0.92
C LYS A 554 -4.18 -5.71 -0.53
N GLY A 555 -4.11 -4.40 -0.27
CA GLY A 555 -2.88 -3.72 0.16
C GLY A 555 -2.33 -4.26 1.47
N LEU A 556 -3.18 -4.43 2.49
CA LEU A 556 -2.76 -5.01 3.78
C LEU A 556 -2.18 -6.43 3.61
N LEU A 557 -2.86 -7.28 2.86
CA LEU A 557 -2.40 -8.64 2.58
C LEU A 557 -1.11 -8.64 1.74
N PHE A 558 -0.97 -7.73 0.78
CA PHE A 558 0.27 -7.54 0.01
C PHE A 558 1.42 -7.07 0.91
N ALA A 559 1.18 -6.14 1.83
CA ALA A 559 2.18 -5.67 2.79
C ALA A 559 2.63 -6.79 3.74
N ILE A 560 1.69 -7.59 4.26
CA ILE A 560 2.00 -8.78 5.07
C ILE A 560 2.88 -9.75 4.28
N ARG A 561 2.52 -10.08 3.03
CA ARG A 561 3.34 -10.93 2.16
C ARG A 561 4.75 -10.35 1.97
N CYS A 562 4.87 -9.04 1.72
CA CYS A 562 6.14 -8.36 1.52
C CYS A 562 7.00 -8.29 2.80
N LEU A 563 6.39 -8.16 3.98
CA LEU A 563 7.09 -8.22 5.27
C LEU A 563 7.64 -9.63 5.54
N LEU A 564 6.84 -10.67 5.26
CA LEU A 564 7.21 -12.09 5.43
C LEU A 564 8.35 -12.56 4.49
N THR A 565 8.84 -11.69 3.60
CA THR A 565 9.99 -11.98 2.73
C THR A 565 11.30 -12.00 3.52
N ASN A 566 11.36 -11.26 4.63
CA ASN A 566 12.45 -11.31 5.59
C ASN A 566 12.20 -12.43 6.62
N ASN A 567 13.17 -13.32 6.79
CA ASN A 567 13.05 -14.48 7.68
C ASN A 567 12.93 -14.08 9.18
N LEU A 568 13.49 -12.95 9.58
CA LEU A 568 13.33 -12.40 10.93
C LEU A 568 11.89 -11.93 11.16
N ASN A 569 11.24 -11.34 10.14
CA ASN A 569 9.81 -11.02 10.21
C ASN A 569 8.94 -12.26 10.30
N GLN A 570 9.21 -13.32 9.52
CA GLN A 570 8.49 -14.59 9.67
C GLN A 570 8.58 -15.11 11.11
N ASN A 571 9.78 -15.06 11.70
CA ASN A 571 10.00 -15.48 13.08
C ASN A 571 9.30 -14.55 14.11
N THR A 572 9.39 -13.23 13.97
CA THR A 572 8.70 -12.30 14.87
C THR A 572 7.19 -12.51 14.81
N LEU A 573 6.61 -12.45 13.61
CA LEU A 573 5.18 -12.59 13.38
C LEU A 573 4.65 -13.95 13.88
N ALA A 574 5.35 -15.06 13.58
CA ALA A 574 4.94 -16.38 14.05
C ALA A 574 4.97 -16.53 15.58
N ASN A 575 5.94 -15.91 16.27
CA ASN A 575 6.08 -16.02 17.72
C ASN A 575 5.24 -15.01 18.51
N SER A 576 4.93 -13.82 17.97
CA SER A 576 4.13 -12.81 18.68
C SER A 576 2.63 -12.90 18.40
N ILE A 577 2.25 -13.17 17.14
CA ILE A 577 0.85 -13.07 16.66
C ILE A 577 0.46 -14.18 15.68
N GLY A 578 1.22 -15.27 15.61
CA GLY A 578 1.12 -16.24 14.51
C GLY A 578 -0.26 -16.88 14.40
N GLU A 579 -0.87 -17.25 15.53
CA GLU A 579 -2.19 -17.87 15.58
C GLU A 579 -3.30 -16.88 15.14
N GLN A 580 -3.24 -15.64 15.63
CA GLN A 580 -4.14 -14.54 15.27
C GLN A 580 -4.08 -14.25 13.76
N LEU A 581 -2.86 -14.08 13.25
CA LEU A 581 -2.61 -13.71 11.86
C LEU A 581 -3.01 -14.85 10.92
N ASN A 582 -2.67 -16.10 11.23
CA ASN A 582 -3.07 -17.25 10.42
C ASN A 582 -4.60 -17.39 10.36
N CYS A 583 -5.34 -17.19 11.46
CA CYS A 583 -6.80 -17.20 11.42
C CYS A 583 -7.36 -16.15 10.44
N LEU A 584 -6.87 -14.90 10.49
CA LEU A 584 -7.35 -13.83 9.62
C LEU A 584 -6.95 -14.02 8.15
N LEU A 585 -5.72 -14.47 7.88
CA LEU A 585 -5.27 -14.83 6.52
C LEU A 585 -6.11 -16.00 5.95
N PHE A 586 -6.43 -16.98 6.78
CA PHE A 586 -7.24 -18.13 6.38
C PHE A 586 -8.71 -17.74 6.15
N LYS A 587 -9.26 -16.84 6.97
CA LYS A 587 -10.60 -16.24 6.77
C LYS A 587 -10.66 -15.44 5.47
N ALA A 588 -9.65 -14.63 5.16
CA ALA A 588 -9.55 -13.91 3.89
C ALA A 588 -9.52 -14.87 2.68
N LEU A 589 -8.79 -15.98 2.79
CA LEU A 589 -8.74 -17.01 1.75
C LEU A 589 -10.08 -17.73 1.58
N ALA A 590 -10.80 -18.00 2.66
CA ALA A 590 -12.14 -18.60 2.64
C ALA A 590 -13.18 -17.65 2.03
N GLN A 591 -13.18 -16.37 2.43
CA GLN A 591 -14.02 -15.32 1.82
C GLN A 591 -13.83 -15.20 0.29
N HIS A 592 -12.64 -15.51 -0.24
CA HIS A 592 -12.44 -15.62 -1.68
C HIS A 592 -12.87 -16.96 -2.29
N SER A 593 -12.71 -18.06 -1.56
CA SER A 593 -12.74 -19.41 -2.14
C SER A 593 -14.10 -20.10 -2.00
N ILE A 594 -14.93 -19.72 -1.03
CA ILE A 594 -16.20 -20.40 -0.72
C ILE A 594 -17.42 -19.47 -0.62
N GLN A 595 -17.26 -18.17 -0.36
CA GLN A 595 -18.40 -17.24 -0.32
C GLN A 595 -19.03 -17.02 -1.71
N LYS A 596 -20.35 -16.87 -1.74
CA LYS A 596 -21.14 -16.61 -2.95
C LYS A 596 -21.03 -15.14 -3.40
N VAL A 597 -20.75 -14.23 -2.47
CA VAL A 597 -20.44 -12.81 -2.73
C VAL A 597 -18.97 -12.57 -2.41
N LEU A 598 -18.15 -12.39 -3.44
CA LEU A 598 -16.70 -12.22 -3.28
C LEU A 598 -16.36 -10.83 -2.69
N THR A 599 -16.07 -10.82 -1.40
CA THR A 599 -15.54 -9.64 -0.67
C THR A 599 -14.02 -9.46 -0.86
N ILE A 600 -13.32 -10.55 -1.23
CA ILE A 600 -11.88 -10.62 -1.44
C ILE A 600 -11.58 -10.95 -2.90
N ASP A 601 -10.67 -10.21 -3.54
CA ASP A 601 -10.26 -10.45 -4.94
C ASP A 601 -9.20 -11.57 -5.07
N PRO A 602 -8.97 -12.15 -6.27
CA PRO A 602 -8.04 -13.27 -6.44
C PRO A 602 -6.58 -12.98 -6.05
N GLU A 603 -6.15 -11.72 -6.17
CA GLU A 603 -4.78 -11.29 -5.88
C GLU A 603 -4.61 -11.10 -4.37
N ALA A 604 -5.59 -10.47 -3.71
CA ALA A 604 -5.71 -10.44 -2.25
C ALA A 604 -5.69 -11.86 -1.65
N ALA A 605 -6.43 -12.80 -2.25
CA ALA A 605 -6.46 -14.20 -1.84
C ALA A 605 -5.11 -14.91 -2.05
N GLU A 606 -4.39 -14.62 -3.16
CA GLU A 606 -3.01 -15.09 -3.34
C GLU A 606 -2.10 -14.56 -2.22
N HIS A 607 -2.16 -13.27 -1.91
CA HIS A 607 -1.33 -12.70 -0.85
C HIS A 607 -1.61 -13.36 0.51
N ALA A 608 -2.86 -13.69 0.81
CA ALA A 608 -3.25 -14.43 2.01
C ALA A 608 -2.70 -15.87 2.01
N CYS A 609 -2.93 -16.63 0.93
CA CYS A 609 -2.47 -18.01 0.79
C CYS A 609 -0.93 -18.13 0.82
N PHE A 610 -0.22 -17.23 0.14
CA PHE A 610 1.23 -17.19 0.13
C PHE A 610 1.81 -16.83 1.51
N SER A 611 1.14 -15.95 2.26
CA SER A 611 1.53 -15.59 3.63
C SER A 611 1.37 -16.77 4.61
N LEU A 612 0.26 -17.51 4.52
CA LEU A 612 0.06 -18.76 5.26
C LEU A 612 1.14 -19.80 4.93
N TYR A 613 1.49 -19.93 3.64
CA TYR A 613 2.55 -20.82 3.19
C TYR A 613 3.91 -20.48 3.82
N LEU A 614 4.31 -19.20 3.85
CA LEU A 614 5.55 -18.77 4.50
C LEU A 614 5.52 -19.05 6.02
N LEU A 615 4.44 -18.67 6.71
CA LEU A 615 4.27 -18.89 8.16
C LEU A 615 4.17 -20.38 8.56
N SER A 616 3.76 -21.26 7.64
CA SER A 616 3.71 -22.71 7.89
C SER A 616 5.06 -23.33 8.27
N ASN A 617 6.19 -22.69 7.92
CA ASN A 617 7.53 -23.08 8.37
C ASN A 617 7.67 -23.18 9.91
N PHE A 618 6.87 -22.40 10.66
CA PHE A 618 6.89 -22.36 12.13
C PHE A 618 5.82 -23.29 12.72
N GLY A 619 4.69 -23.44 12.03
CA GLY A 619 3.53 -24.26 12.42
C GLY A 619 3.79 -25.76 12.61
N PHE A 620 4.97 -26.27 12.25
CA PHE A 620 5.41 -27.63 12.58
C PHE A 620 5.89 -27.78 14.05
N LYS A 621 6.08 -26.68 14.78
CA LYS A 621 6.59 -26.65 16.16
C LYS A 621 5.82 -25.69 17.07
N SER A 622 5.42 -24.53 16.57
CA SER A 622 4.42 -23.68 17.22
C SER A 622 3.02 -24.12 16.80
N LYS A 623 1.98 -23.65 17.51
CA LYS A 623 0.62 -23.64 16.95
C LYS A 623 0.63 -22.98 15.56
N PHE A 624 -0.18 -23.51 14.64
CA PHE A 624 -0.44 -22.89 13.33
C PHE A 624 -1.83 -22.24 13.29
N LEU A 625 -2.85 -23.01 13.66
CA LEU A 625 -4.26 -22.60 13.74
C LEU A 625 -4.92 -23.31 14.96
N PRO A 626 -6.05 -22.80 15.47
CA PRO A 626 -6.88 -23.49 16.45
C PRO A 626 -7.36 -24.88 15.98
N ALA A 627 -7.69 -25.76 16.94
CA ALA A 627 -8.12 -27.13 16.68
C ALA A 627 -9.45 -27.23 15.90
N SER A 628 -10.31 -26.19 15.97
CA SER A 628 -11.57 -26.11 15.21
C SER A 628 -11.37 -26.19 13.69
N PHE A 629 -10.22 -25.75 13.17
CA PHE A 629 -9.90 -25.80 11.73
C PHE A 629 -9.40 -27.17 11.25
N SER A 630 -9.20 -28.13 12.16
CA SER A 630 -8.50 -29.39 11.92
C SER A 630 -9.42 -30.60 11.76
N ASN A 631 -8.85 -31.71 11.28
CA ASN A 631 -9.50 -33.02 11.27
C ASN A 631 -9.60 -33.62 12.68
N VAL A 632 -10.48 -33.06 13.52
CA VAL A 632 -11.03 -33.81 14.66
C VAL A 632 -11.99 -34.84 14.08
N GLY A 633 -11.44 -35.99 13.66
CA GLY A 633 -12.24 -37.14 13.26
C GLY A 633 -13.12 -37.57 14.44
N ASP A 634 -14.43 -37.50 14.26
CA ASP A 634 -15.38 -37.94 15.26
C ASP A 634 -15.22 -39.44 15.57
N SER A 635 -15.66 -39.85 16.76
CA SER A 635 -15.53 -41.21 17.32
C SER A 635 -16.13 -42.30 16.42
N SER A 636 -17.00 -41.91 15.47
CA SER A 636 -17.56 -42.73 14.39
C SER A 636 -16.55 -43.25 13.37
N GLY A 637 -15.33 -42.70 13.32
CA GLY A 637 -14.26 -43.16 12.41
C GLY A 637 -14.50 -42.79 10.93
N LEU A 638 -15.51 -41.97 10.65
CA LEU A 638 -15.69 -41.35 9.34
C LEU A 638 -14.64 -40.24 9.19
N PHE A 639 -13.86 -40.27 8.10
CA PHE A 639 -12.89 -39.21 7.80
C PHE A 639 -13.63 -37.94 7.37
N MET A 640 -14.08 -37.15 8.34
CA MET A 640 -14.41 -35.74 8.13
C MET A 640 -13.20 -35.05 7.50
N THR A 641 -13.49 -34.12 6.58
CA THR A 641 -12.46 -33.37 5.86
C THR A 641 -12.35 -31.97 6.47
N GLY A 642 -11.13 -31.49 6.65
CA GLY A 642 -10.86 -30.35 7.51
C GLY A 642 -11.15 -29.05 6.79
N MET A 643 -11.58 -28.02 7.53
CA MET A 643 -11.85 -26.70 6.94
C MET A 643 -10.66 -26.18 6.12
N VAL A 644 -9.43 -26.43 6.56
CA VAL A 644 -8.21 -26.10 5.80
C VAL A 644 -8.10 -26.86 4.48
N GLU A 645 -8.38 -28.17 4.47
CA GLU A 645 -8.33 -28.99 3.25
C GLU A 645 -9.45 -28.61 2.27
N ILE A 646 -10.64 -28.29 2.79
CA ILE A 646 -11.80 -27.79 2.03
C ILE A 646 -11.49 -26.46 1.35
N VAL A 647 -11.07 -25.44 2.11
CA VAL A 647 -10.82 -24.09 1.58
C VAL A 647 -9.65 -24.08 0.58
N LEU A 648 -8.56 -24.79 0.85
CA LEU A 648 -7.44 -24.90 -0.09
C LEU A 648 -7.82 -25.67 -1.37
N THR A 649 -8.65 -26.71 -1.26
CA THR A 649 -9.16 -27.45 -2.41
C THR A 649 -10.11 -26.60 -3.27
N ALA A 650 -10.96 -25.78 -2.65
CA ALA A 650 -11.82 -24.82 -3.35
C ALA A 650 -10.99 -23.73 -4.05
N TYR A 651 -9.98 -23.18 -3.37
CA TYR A 651 -9.06 -22.20 -3.96
C TYR A 651 -8.34 -22.75 -5.20
N LEU A 652 -7.83 -23.98 -5.14
CA LEU A 652 -7.16 -24.65 -6.27
C LEU A 652 -8.08 -24.96 -7.46
N GLN A 653 -9.39 -25.00 -7.25
CA GLN A 653 -10.41 -25.14 -8.30
C GLN A 653 -10.79 -23.80 -8.95
N ASN A 654 -10.43 -22.66 -8.35
CA ASN A 654 -10.71 -21.35 -8.92
C ASN A 654 -9.90 -21.13 -10.21
N LYS A 655 -10.57 -20.68 -11.27
CA LYS A 655 -9.97 -20.48 -12.61
C LYS A 655 -8.97 -19.33 -12.67
N ASN A 656 -9.05 -18.39 -11.73
CA ASN A 656 -8.24 -17.16 -11.71
C ASN A 656 -7.01 -17.26 -10.80
N ILE A 657 -6.71 -18.45 -10.26
CA ILE A 657 -5.53 -18.68 -9.42
C ILE A 657 -4.24 -18.59 -10.25
N THR A 658 -3.27 -17.79 -9.80
CA THR A 658 -1.95 -17.74 -10.44
C THR A 658 -1.15 -19.00 -10.12
N GLN A 659 -0.01 -19.19 -10.79
CA GLN A 659 0.93 -20.25 -10.43
C GLN A 659 1.42 -20.14 -8.97
N ALA A 660 1.47 -18.92 -8.40
CA ALA A 660 1.99 -18.66 -7.06
C ALA A 660 0.99 -19.01 -5.96
N GLY A 661 -0.28 -18.60 -6.13
CA GLY A 661 -1.37 -19.05 -5.25
C GLY A 661 -1.54 -20.56 -5.32
N ARG A 662 -1.42 -21.14 -6.52
CA ARG A 662 -1.46 -22.58 -6.76
C ARG A 662 -0.38 -23.33 -6.00
N HIS A 663 0.89 -22.95 -6.19
CA HIS A 663 2.01 -23.59 -5.51
C HIS A 663 1.89 -23.46 -3.99
N ALA A 664 1.58 -22.27 -3.46
CA ALA A 664 1.40 -22.06 -2.02
C ALA A 664 0.30 -22.95 -1.42
N ALA A 665 -0.85 -23.09 -2.09
CA ALA A 665 -1.94 -23.94 -1.65
C ALA A 665 -1.61 -25.44 -1.74
N GLU A 666 -0.93 -25.87 -2.81
CA GLU A 666 -0.41 -27.23 -2.96
C GLU A 666 0.60 -27.56 -1.84
N GLN A 667 1.54 -26.66 -1.53
CA GLN A 667 2.46 -26.83 -0.40
C GLN A 667 1.71 -26.91 0.94
N LEU A 668 0.73 -26.05 1.19
CA LEU A 668 -0.06 -26.08 2.43
C LEU A 668 -0.81 -27.40 2.61
N LEU A 669 -1.41 -27.94 1.55
CA LEU A 669 -2.07 -29.26 1.57
C LEU A 669 -1.08 -30.40 1.85
N MET A 670 0.10 -30.39 1.23
CA MET A 670 1.13 -31.41 1.47
C MET A 670 1.72 -31.33 2.88
N ARG A 671 1.81 -30.12 3.46
CA ARG A 671 2.28 -29.87 4.83
C ARG A 671 1.21 -30.17 5.90
N LEU A 672 -0.08 -30.15 5.54
CA LEU A 672 -1.23 -30.26 6.46
C LEU A 672 -1.14 -31.40 7.51
N PRO A 673 -0.69 -32.63 7.19
CA PRO A 673 -0.59 -33.73 8.18
C PRO A 673 0.48 -33.51 9.27
N TYR A 674 1.28 -32.45 9.18
CA TYR A 674 2.40 -32.15 10.06
C TYR A 674 2.32 -30.77 10.72
N LEU A 675 1.26 -29.98 10.43
CA LEU A 675 1.01 -28.68 11.05
C LEU A 675 0.26 -28.85 12.38
N THR A 676 0.53 -27.95 13.33
CA THR A 676 0.06 -28.05 14.71
C THR A 676 -1.28 -27.34 14.90
N PHE A 677 -2.34 -28.12 15.11
CA PHE A 677 -3.69 -27.61 15.39
C PHE A 677 -4.06 -27.86 16.85
N ILE A 678 -3.91 -26.85 17.72
CA ILE A 678 -4.07 -26.99 19.17
C ILE A 678 -4.68 -25.72 19.77
N GLY A 679 -5.69 -25.87 20.63
CA GLY A 679 -6.37 -24.79 21.33
C GLY A 679 -7.67 -24.36 20.66
N SER A 680 -8.36 -23.41 21.28
CA SER A 680 -9.62 -22.83 20.84
C SER A 680 -9.42 -21.41 20.30
N THR A 681 -10.38 -20.90 19.51
CA THR A 681 -10.40 -19.50 19.08
C THR A 681 -10.46 -18.52 20.27
N ALA A 682 -10.97 -18.94 21.44
CA ALA A 682 -10.94 -18.13 22.66
C ALA A 682 -9.52 -17.90 23.22
N ASP A 683 -8.60 -18.86 23.04
CA ASP A 683 -7.19 -18.74 23.48
C ASP A 683 -6.41 -17.69 22.65
N VAL A 684 -6.88 -17.40 21.43
CA VAL A 684 -6.23 -16.53 20.43
C VAL A 684 -6.22 -15.06 20.85
N LYS A 685 -7.01 -14.62 21.83
CA LYS A 685 -7.11 -13.19 22.18
C LYS A 685 -5.84 -12.59 22.83
N LYS A 686 -4.86 -13.41 23.21
CA LYS A 686 -3.64 -12.96 23.92
C LYS A 686 -2.69 -12.18 23.00
N GLY A 687 -2.84 -10.85 22.98
CA GLY A 687 -1.99 -9.91 22.22
C GLY A 687 -2.79 -8.76 21.59
N CYS A 688 -4.08 -8.97 21.29
CA CYS A 688 -4.93 -8.00 20.60
C CYS A 688 -6.22 -7.74 21.41
N PRO A 689 -6.18 -6.92 22.49
CA PRO A 689 -7.34 -6.68 23.34
C PRO A 689 -8.51 -6.01 22.60
N ASP A 690 -8.18 -5.18 21.61
CA ASP A 690 -9.11 -4.36 20.83
C ASP A 690 -9.81 -5.15 19.69
N VAL A 691 -9.46 -6.44 19.49
CA VAL A 691 -10.06 -7.33 18.46
C VAL A 691 -11.06 -8.32 19.10
N PRO A 692 -12.30 -8.46 18.59
CA PRO A 692 -13.25 -9.48 19.04
C PRO A 692 -12.77 -10.91 18.73
N VAL A 693 -12.99 -11.85 19.65
CA VAL A 693 -12.62 -13.27 19.51
C VAL A 693 -13.24 -13.92 18.26
N THR A 694 -14.47 -13.52 17.94
CA THR A 694 -15.26 -13.98 16.78
C THR A 694 -14.62 -13.65 15.43
N ASP A 695 -13.68 -12.71 15.37
CA ASP A 695 -12.98 -12.36 14.13
C ASP A 695 -12.03 -13.48 13.68
N PHE A 696 -11.48 -14.24 14.64
CA PHE A 696 -10.53 -15.34 14.41
C PHE A 696 -11.21 -16.68 14.07
N ASP A 697 -12.54 -16.69 13.98
CA ASP A 697 -13.35 -17.86 13.63
C ASP A 697 -14.14 -17.63 12.33
N PHE A 698 -14.71 -18.69 11.77
CA PHE A 698 -15.61 -18.57 10.63
C PHE A 698 -17.01 -18.12 11.09
N ASP A 699 -17.65 -17.28 10.28
CA ASP A 699 -19.07 -16.96 10.44
C ASP A 699 -19.96 -18.09 9.89
N ASN A 700 -21.25 -18.06 10.22
CA ASN A 700 -22.19 -19.11 9.82
C ASN A 700 -22.36 -19.22 8.29
N GLU A 701 -22.10 -18.15 7.51
CA GLU A 701 -22.15 -18.22 6.04
C GLU A 701 -20.94 -18.98 5.49
N LEU A 702 -19.73 -18.69 6.00
CA LEU A 702 -18.51 -19.45 5.68
C LEU A 702 -18.65 -20.92 6.09
N LEU A 703 -19.17 -21.21 7.29
CA LEU A 703 -19.37 -22.60 7.74
C LEU A 703 -20.32 -23.36 6.81
N HIS A 704 -21.51 -22.83 6.53
CA HIS A 704 -22.46 -23.47 5.60
C HIS A 704 -21.94 -23.55 4.16
N ALA A 705 -21.06 -22.65 3.74
CA ALA A 705 -20.41 -22.75 2.43
C ALA A 705 -19.40 -23.91 2.34
N THR A 706 -18.93 -24.49 3.46
CA THR A 706 -18.09 -25.70 3.44
C THR A 706 -18.88 -26.98 3.21
N ASP A 707 -20.16 -27.04 3.60
CA ASP A 707 -21.02 -28.23 3.46
C ASP A 707 -21.20 -28.67 1.98
N ASP A 708 -21.18 -27.70 1.04
CA ASP A 708 -21.36 -27.90 -0.41
C ASP A 708 -20.10 -28.49 -1.12
N ILE A 709 -18.93 -28.60 -0.45
CA ILE A 709 -17.63 -28.75 -1.12
C ILE A 709 -17.05 -30.18 -1.03
N VAL A 710 -17.10 -30.91 -2.14
CA VAL A 710 -16.49 -32.24 -2.26
C VAL A 710 -14.97 -32.14 -2.49
N VAL A 711 -14.19 -32.45 -1.45
CA VAL A 711 -12.73 -32.56 -1.52
C VAL A 711 -12.30 -33.87 -2.19
N LYS A 712 -11.24 -33.81 -3.00
CA LYS A 712 -10.54 -34.99 -3.52
C LYS A 712 -9.32 -35.22 -2.65
N LYS A 713 -9.17 -36.44 -2.11
CA LYS A 713 -8.02 -36.83 -1.27
C LYS A 713 -6.70 -36.43 -1.93
N CYS A 714 -6.00 -35.48 -1.30
CA CYS A 714 -4.70 -35.03 -1.77
C CYS A 714 -3.59 -36.04 -1.42
N PRO A 715 -2.49 -36.10 -2.20
CA PRO A 715 -1.30 -36.83 -1.78
C PRO A 715 -0.68 -36.16 -0.54
N SER A 716 -0.29 -36.97 0.45
CA SER A 716 0.45 -36.46 1.60
C SER A 716 1.89 -36.13 1.18
N GLY A 717 2.40 -34.97 1.62
CA GLY A 717 3.80 -34.60 1.41
C GLY A 717 4.77 -35.42 2.25
N ALA A 718 6.07 -35.20 2.02
CA ALA A 718 7.13 -35.78 2.82
C ALA A 718 7.08 -35.29 4.28
N LYS A 719 7.38 -36.20 5.22
CA LYS A 719 7.50 -35.84 6.64
C LYS A 719 8.72 -34.93 6.85
N PRO A 720 8.58 -33.79 7.57
CA PRO A 720 9.72 -32.94 7.89
C PRO A 720 10.65 -33.63 8.91
N ARG A 721 11.96 -33.53 8.69
CA ARG A 721 12.99 -33.96 9.65
C ARG A 721 13.16 -32.95 10.79
N GLY A 722 13.81 -33.36 11.89
CA GLY A 722 14.14 -32.45 12.98
C GLY A 722 15.19 -31.37 12.63
N ASP A 723 16.10 -31.68 11.71
CA ASP A 723 17.30 -30.90 11.36
C ASP A 723 17.12 -29.90 10.21
N ILE A 724 16.03 -29.99 9.43
CA ILE A 724 15.67 -28.97 8.42
C ILE A 724 15.15 -27.65 9.05
N PHE A 725 14.99 -27.63 10.37
CA PHE A 725 14.52 -26.49 11.17
C PHE A 725 15.65 -25.85 11.98
N GLY A 726 15.81 -24.53 11.88
CA GLY A 726 16.66 -23.74 12.79
C GLY A 726 18.16 -24.02 12.78
N ARG A 727 18.66 -24.93 11.92
CA ARG A 727 20.08 -25.20 11.73
C ARG A 727 20.60 -24.49 10.46
N PRO A 728 21.45 -23.46 10.58
CA PRO A 728 21.91 -22.69 9.42
C PRO A 728 22.69 -23.52 8.40
N ILE A 729 22.46 -23.20 7.12
CA ILE A 729 22.96 -23.96 5.99
C ILE A 729 23.53 -23.05 4.90
N LEU A 730 24.62 -23.50 4.28
CA LEU A 730 25.37 -22.79 3.25
C LEU A 730 25.09 -23.39 1.87
N ARG A 731 24.88 -22.53 0.87
CA ARG A 731 24.75 -22.88 -0.55
C ARG A 731 25.89 -22.26 -1.33
N SER A 732 26.71 -23.08 -1.99
CA SER A 732 27.65 -22.63 -3.03
C SER A 732 27.22 -23.16 -4.40
N ARG A 733 27.62 -22.50 -5.49
CA ARG A 733 27.42 -23.03 -6.84
C ARG A 733 28.33 -24.25 -7.04
N ALA A 734 27.81 -25.34 -7.61
CA ALA A 734 28.65 -26.49 -7.95
C ALA A 734 29.80 -26.03 -8.88
N PRO A 735 31.04 -26.51 -8.67
CA PRO A 735 32.19 -26.08 -9.46
C PRO A 735 32.05 -26.50 -10.93
N LYS A 736 32.65 -25.73 -11.84
CA LYS A 736 32.67 -26.08 -13.27
C LYS A 736 33.43 -27.40 -13.46
N LYS A 737 33.02 -28.22 -14.44
CA LYS A 737 33.73 -29.47 -14.78
C LYS A 737 35.22 -29.15 -15.04
N GLY A 738 36.11 -29.74 -14.21
CA GLY A 738 37.55 -29.49 -14.22
C GLY A 738 38.09 -28.76 -12.97
N THR A 739 37.28 -27.97 -12.27
CA THR A 739 37.66 -27.39 -10.97
C THR A 739 37.26 -28.32 -9.82
N GLN A 740 38.21 -28.81 -9.03
CA GLN A 740 37.97 -29.84 -7.99
C GLN A 740 37.43 -29.32 -6.64
N LYS A 741 37.57 -28.02 -6.35
CA LYS A 741 37.07 -27.41 -5.08
C LYS A 741 35.97 -26.40 -5.39
N ALA A 742 34.85 -26.47 -4.66
CA ALA A 742 33.94 -25.33 -4.53
C ALA A 742 34.63 -24.21 -3.74
N ILE A 743 34.35 -22.97 -4.11
CA ILE A 743 35.07 -21.80 -3.62
C ILE A 743 34.40 -21.26 -2.35
N TRP A 744 34.34 -22.08 -1.30
CA TRP A 744 33.77 -21.69 0.01
C TRP A 744 34.45 -20.45 0.62
N ASP A 745 35.73 -20.21 0.30
CA ASP A 745 36.46 -19.01 0.71
C ASP A 745 35.99 -17.73 0.00
N ASN A 746 35.34 -17.84 -1.17
CA ASN A 746 34.73 -16.69 -1.84
C ASN A 746 33.34 -16.42 -1.24
N LYS A 747 33.32 -15.61 -0.18
CA LYS A 747 32.10 -15.14 0.51
C LYS A 747 31.01 -14.65 -0.45
N ALA A 748 31.37 -13.92 -1.51
CA ALA A 748 30.41 -13.41 -2.50
C ALA A 748 29.77 -14.49 -3.40
N SER A 749 30.14 -15.77 -3.22
CA SER A 749 29.57 -16.92 -3.93
C SER A 749 28.85 -17.93 -3.03
N VAL A 750 28.80 -17.67 -1.72
CA VAL A 750 28.16 -18.52 -0.72
C VAL A 750 26.96 -17.79 -0.13
N ALA A 751 25.76 -18.33 -0.32
CA ALA A 751 24.56 -17.84 0.35
C ALA A 751 24.35 -18.61 1.67
N VAL A 752 23.95 -17.88 2.72
CA VAL A 752 23.63 -18.43 4.05
C VAL A 752 22.11 -18.42 4.22
N PHE A 753 21.53 -19.49 4.75
CA PHE A 753 20.10 -19.59 5.06
C PHE A 753 19.89 -19.99 6.51
N PRO A 754 18.87 -19.47 7.22
CA PRO A 754 18.57 -19.86 8.60
C PRO A 754 18.25 -21.35 8.78
N SER A 755 17.72 -22.00 7.73
CA SER A 755 17.58 -23.46 7.67
C SER A 755 17.37 -23.98 6.25
N ALA A 756 17.34 -25.31 6.07
CA ALA A 756 17.06 -25.95 4.79
C ALA A 756 15.69 -25.54 4.20
N LEU A 757 14.65 -25.34 5.01
CA LEU A 757 13.34 -24.85 4.53
C LEU A 757 13.43 -23.46 3.87
N HIS A 758 14.18 -22.53 4.47
CA HIS A 758 14.41 -21.21 3.90
C HIS A 758 15.26 -21.28 2.62
N ALA A 759 16.18 -22.23 2.53
CA ALA A 759 16.92 -22.51 1.30
C ALA A 759 16.01 -23.07 0.19
N VAL A 760 15.00 -23.89 0.53
CA VAL A 760 14.00 -24.40 -0.42
C VAL A 760 13.10 -23.31 -0.96
N GLN A 761 12.64 -22.38 -0.12
CA GLN A 761 11.78 -21.28 -0.58
C GLN A 761 12.43 -20.53 -1.75
N GLN A 762 13.74 -20.32 -1.74
CA GLN A 762 14.48 -19.67 -2.85
C GLN A 762 14.84 -20.61 -4.02
N LEU A 763 14.35 -21.85 -4.05
CA LEU A 763 14.66 -22.87 -5.05
C LEU A 763 13.43 -23.47 -5.70
N SER A 764 12.44 -23.91 -4.92
CA SER A 764 11.29 -24.65 -5.42
C SER A 764 10.49 -23.81 -6.41
N PHE A 765 10.31 -22.53 -6.11
CA PHE A 765 9.41 -21.66 -6.85
C PHE A 765 10.12 -20.58 -7.68
N GLY A 766 10.47 -20.97 -8.91
CA GLY A 766 11.10 -20.11 -9.91
C GLY A 766 12.12 -20.88 -10.75
N SER A 767 12.93 -21.71 -10.09
CA SER A 767 13.98 -22.52 -10.71
C SER A 767 13.42 -23.42 -11.82
N THR A 768 13.92 -23.23 -13.04
CA THR A 768 13.59 -24.09 -14.19
C THR A 768 13.98 -25.55 -13.97
N LYS A 769 14.91 -25.83 -13.06
CA LYS A 769 15.46 -27.16 -12.78
C LYS A 769 14.53 -28.05 -11.96
N VAL A 770 13.62 -27.46 -11.19
CA VAL A 770 12.63 -28.20 -10.36
C VAL A 770 11.36 -28.53 -11.18
N ARG A 771 11.17 -27.89 -12.34
CA ARG A 771 10.00 -28.05 -13.23
C ARG A 771 9.93 -29.39 -13.99
N HIS A 772 10.71 -30.39 -13.57
CA HIS A 772 10.66 -31.75 -14.10
C HIS A 772 9.81 -32.71 -13.25
N MET A 773 9.25 -32.23 -12.13
CA MET A 773 8.32 -32.98 -11.28
C MET A 773 6.89 -32.49 -11.52
N ASP A 774 5.94 -33.42 -11.70
CA ASP A 774 4.51 -33.09 -11.86
C ASP A 774 3.91 -32.41 -10.61
N THR A 775 4.51 -32.68 -9.44
CA THR A 775 4.22 -32.04 -8.15
C THR A 775 5.53 -31.71 -7.44
N ILE A 776 5.71 -30.46 -7.04
CA ILE A 776 6.86 -30.00 -6.25
C ILE A 776 6.57 -30.18 -4.77
N ASP A 777 7.41 -30.87 -4.00
CA ASP A 777 7.28 -31.01 -2.54
C ASP A 777 8.47 -30.32 -1.85
N ASP A 778 8.22 -29.17 -1.23
CA ASP A 778 9.25 -28.40 -0.52
C ASP A 778 9.92 -29.18 0.62
N ILE A 779 9.18 -30.05 1.30
CA ILE A 779 9.71 -30.79 2.45
C ILE A 779 10.62 -31.92 1.98
N ALA A 780 10.26 -32.58 0.87
CA ALA A 780 11.16 -33.51 0.19
C ALA A 780 12.46 -32.82 -0.29
N ILE A 781 12.35 -31.63 -0.88
CA ILE A 781 13.52 -30.84 -1.31
C ILE A 781 14.36 -30.43 -0.09
N ALA A 782 13.76 -30.03 1.03
CA ALA A 782 14.46 -29.63 2.25
C ALA A 782 15.20 -30.82 2.89
N ASN A 783 14.55 -31.99 2.92
CA ASN A 783 15.14 -33.23 3.39
C ASN A 783 16.34 -33.65 2.51
N ASN A 784 16.26 -33.51 1.18
CA ASN A 784 17.36 -33.77 0.26
C ASN A 784 18.53 -32.77 0.42
N ILE A 785 18.23 -31.50 0.69
CA ILE A 785 19.24 -30.47 0.99
C ILE A 785 19.97 -30.77 2.32
N ALA A 786 19.24 -31.22 3.34
CA ALA A 786 19.83 -31.67 4.61
C ALA A 786 20.73 -32.92 4.44
N ASN A 787 20.29 -33.91 3.65
CA ASN A 787 21.14 -35.05 3.24
C ASN A 787 22.44 -34.58 2.60
N CYS A 788 22.37 -33.73 1.57
CA CYS A 788 23.53 -33.20 0.88
C CYS A 788 24.50 -32.45 1.83
N ALA A 789 23.96 -31.68 2.77
CA ALA A 789 24.77 -30.94 3.75
C ALA A 789 25.50 -31.88 4.72
N SER A 790 24.84 -32.96 5.16
CA SER A 790 25.41 -34.04 5.98
C SER A 790 26.43 -34.89 5.21
N GLY A 791 26.40 -34.87 3.87
CA GLY A 791 27.31 -35.64 3.00
C GLY A 791 26.71 -36.95 2.48
N GLU A 792 25.40 -37.12 2.57
CA GLU A 792 24.64 -38.24 2.01
C GLU A 792 24.39 -38.03 0.51
N ASP A 793 24.30 -39.11 -0.26
CA ASP A 793 24.05 -39.06 -1.71
C ASP A 793 22.55 -38.80 -1.99
N ALA A 794 22.22 -37.55 -2.28
CA ALA A 794 20.86 -37.06 -2.51
C ALA A 794 20.83 -35.95 -3.57
N GLU A 795 19.64 -35.56 -4.02
CA GLU A 795 19.52 -34.51 -5.04
C GLU A 795 19.97 -33.15 -4.49
N SER A 796 21.04 -32.62 -5.08
CA SER A 796 21.68 -31.36 -4.67
C SER A 796 21.19 -30.13 -5.44
N TYR A 797 20.28 -30.32 -6.41
CA TYR A 797 19.70 -29.29 -7.28
C TYR A 797 20.74 -28.43 -8.05
N ASN A 798 21.94 -28.98 -8.28
CA ASN A 798 23.12 -28.34 -8.88
C ASN A 798 23.86 -27.32 -7.98
N TYR A 799 23.67 -27.40 -6.67
CA TYR A 799 24.43 -26.64 -5.68
C TYR A 799 25.29 -27.56 -4.82
N TRP A 800 26.25 -27.00 -4.10
CA TRP A 800 26.90 -27.69 -2.98
C TRP A 800 26.32 -27.16 -1.68
N TRP A 801 26.01 -28.07 -0.78
CA TRP A 801 25.37 -27.82 0.51
C TRP A 801 26.32 -28.17 1.63
N SER A 802 26.32 -27.37 2.70
CA SER A 802 27.03 -27.67 3.94
C SER A 802 26.31 -27.01 5.09
N TRP A 803 26.20 -27.70 6.22
CA TRP A 803 25.83 -27.06 7.48
C TRP A 803 26.88 -25.99 7.84
N GLN A 804 26.45 -24.87 8.43
CA GLN A 804 27.35 -23.77 8.76
C GLN A 804 28.37 -24.17 9.84
N ASP A 805 27.93 -24.94 10.85
CA ASP A 805 28.80 -25.56 11.86
C ASP A 805 29.96 -26.35 11.22
N SER A 806 29.61 -27.27 10.33
CA SER A 806 30.50 -28.23 9.67
C SER A 806 31.45 -27.56 8.67
N ALA A 807 31.12 -26.36 8.18
CA ALA A 807 31.96 -25.64 7.23
C ALA A 807 33.28 -25.16 7.85
N HIS A 808 33.26 -24.77 9.13
CA HIS A 808 34.46 -24.38 9.87
C HIS A 808 35.41 -25.57 10.07
N GLU A 809 34.86 -26.76 10.35
CA GLU A 809 35.64 -28.01 10.52
C GLU A 809 36.18 -28.57 9.20
N ARG A 810 35.40 -28.44 8.11
CA ARG A 810 35.80 -28.92 6.77
C ARG A 810 36.96 -28.11 6.17
N LYS A 811 37.17 -26.84 6.55
CA LYS A 811 38.28 -26.02 6.05
C LYS A 811 39.67 -26.63 6.30
N PRO A 812 40.10 -26.94 7.54
CA PRO A 812 41.39 -27.58 7.77
C PRO A 812 41.51 -28.99 7.17
N MET A 813 40.40 -29.73 6.97
CA MET A 813 40.42 -30.99 6.21
C MET A 813 40.73 -30.76 4.73
N LEU A 814 40.05 -29.82 4.08
CA LEU A 814 40.27 -29.44 2.69
C LEU A 814 41.66 -28.87 2.45
N GLU A 815 42.22 -28.14 3.42
CA GLU A 815 43.62 -27.68 3.38
C GLU A 815 44.61 -28.84 3.50
N LYS A 816 44.47 -29.70 4.53
CA LYS A 816 45.33 -30.87 4.77
C LYS A 816 45.36 -31.80 3.55
N SER A 817 44.21 -32.06 2.91
CA SER A 817 44.13 -32.87 1.69
C SER A 817 45.01 -32.30 0.56
N THR A 818 45.01 -30.98 0.34
CA THR A 818 45.92 -30.33 -0.62
C THR A 818 47.40 -30.37 -0.23
N ARG A 819 47.74 -30.52 1.05
CA ARG A 819 49.15 -30.70 1.49
C ARG A 819 49.61 -32.16 1.40
N GLY A 820 48.69 -33.12 1.21
CA GLY A 820 48.97 -34.55 1.08
C GLY A 820 49.21 -35.04 -0.35
N ILE A 821 48.95 -34.22 -1.36
CA ILE A 821 49.28 -34.54 -2.76
C ILE A 821 50.70 -34.03 -3.03
N PRO A 822 51.73 -34.89 -3.18
CA PRO A 822 53.05 -34.44 -3.59
C PRO A 822 52.95 -33.84 -5.00
N ALA A 823 53.70 -32.76 -5.25
CA ALA A 823 53.70 -32.09 -6.55
C ALA A 823 54.27 -33.01 -7.64
N ALA A 824 53.38 -33.73 -8.32
CA ALA A 824 53.74 -34.51 -9.50
C ALA A 824 54.29 -33.56 -10.57
N GLY A 825 55.59 -33.64 -10.82
CA GLY A 825 56.25 -32.85 -11.86
C GLY A 825 55.69 -33.14 -13.26
N PRO A 826 56.05 -32.31 -14.27
CA PRO A 826 55.52 -32.43 -15.63
C PRO A 826 55.98 -33.72 -16.33
N SER A 827 55.30 -34.83 -16.03
CA SER A 827 55.56 -36.15 -16.59
C SER A 827 55.04 -36.23 -18.03
N ALA A 828 55.91 -35.87 -18.98
CA ALA A 828 55.64 -35.96 -20.40
C ALA A 828 55.68 -37.42 -20.90
N TYR A 829 54.62 -38.19 -20.64
CA TYR A 829 54.44 -39.52 -21.22
C TYR A 829 53.28 -39.61 -22.21
N SER A 830 53.65 -39.87 -23.47
CA SER A 830 52.77 -39.96 -24.63
C SER A 830 51.88 -41.22 -24.57
N PHE A 831 50.58 -41.04 -24.30
CA PHE A 831 49.60 -42.12 -24.48
C PHE A 831 49.14 -42.22 -25.95
N LYS A 832 50.03 -42.74 -26.80
CA LYS A 832 49.83 -42.85 -28.26
C LYS A 832 49.61 -44.30 -28.67
N GLY A 833 48.34 -44.73 -28.71
CA GLY A 833 47.94 -45.93 -29.45
C GLY A 833 46.82 -46.77 -28.85
N MET A 834 45.57 -46.51 -29.26
CA MET A 834 44.58 -47.56 -29.58
C MET A 834 43.40 -46.93 -30.35
N MET A 835 43.44 -47.03 -31.69
CA MET A 835 42.38 -46.53 -32.58
C MET A 835 42.40 -47.32 -33.90
N THR A 836 41.69 -48.45 -33.93
CA THR A 836 41.37 -49.31 -35.09
C THR A 836 40.54 -50.49 -34.55
N ARG A 837 39.42 -50.95 -35.12
CA ARG A 837 38.61 -50.62 -36.31
C ARG A 837 37.16 -50.34 -35.83
N VAL A 838 36.22 -49.75 -36.59
CA VAL A 838 35.63 -50.22 -37.85
C VAL A 838 35.16 -49.06 -38.76
N LYS A 839 35.36 -49.28 -40.06
CA LYS A 839 34.75 -48.67 -41.27
C LYS A 839 33.62 -47.65 -41.05
N SER A 840 33.60 -46.43 -41.60
CA SER A 840 34.07 -45.88 -42.89
C SER A 840 33.32 -46.36 -44.15
N ASN A 841 32.49 -45.49 -44.74
CA ASN A 841 32.66 -45.09 -46.14
C ASN A 841 31.94 -43.76 -46.46
N PRO A 842 32.61 -42.77 -47.13
CA PRO A 842 31.99 -41.53 -47.60
C PRO A 842 31.94 -41.43 -49.14
N PHE A 843 30.94 -40.72 -49.71
CA PHE A 843 30.85 -40.22 -51.09
C PHE A 843 29.56 -39.34 -51.18
N SER A 844 29.43 -38.22 -51.90
CA SER A 844 30.40 -37.21 -52.36
C SER A 844 29.64 -35.89 -52.63
N SER A 845 30.38 -34.80 -52.87
CA SER A 845 29.89 -33.47 -53.24
C SER A 845 28.93 -33.41 -54.45
N PHE A 846 27.94 -32.50 -54.39
CA PHE A 846 27.50 -31.68 -55.52
C PHE A 846 27.05 -30.28 -55.02
N THR A 847 26.89 -29.32 -55.93
CA THR A 847 26.81 -27.87 -55.65
C THR A 847 25.39 -27.27 -55.75
N ASP A 848 25.31 -25.99 -55.37
CA ASP A 848 24.27 -25.00 -55.74
C ASP A 848 22.87 -25.08 -55.09
N GLY A 849 22.19 -23.92 -54.98
CA GLY A 849 20.72 -23.86 -54.89
C GLY A 849 20.07 -23.13 -53.69
N ASN A 850 20.12 -21.80 -53.69
CA ASN A 850 19.05 -20.86 -53.25
C ASN A 850 18.10 -21.14 -52.04
N ASN A 851 18.09 -20.15 -51.14
CA ASN A 851 16.91 -19.50 -50.53
C ASN A 851 16.05 -20.15 -49.43
N ALA A 852 15.43 -19.22 -48.68
CA ALA A 852 14.21 -19.30 -47.87
C ALA A 852 14.27 -19.90 -46.44
N THR A 853 13.93 -19.03 -45.48
CA THR A 853 13.21 -19.32 -44.23
C THR A 853 13.71 -20.48 -43.35
N ARG A 854 14.71 -20.19 -42.50
CA ARG A 854 14.77 -20.80 -41.16
C ARG A 854 14.04 -19.91 -40.17
N LYS A 855 13.05 -20.49 -39.46
CA LYS A 855 12.62 -19.95 -38.17
C LYS A 855 13.83 -19.88 -37.23
N ARG A 856 13.90 -18.84 -36.42
CA ARG A 856 14.55 -18.92 -35.11
C ARG A 856 13.43 -19.05 -34.09
N ASP A 857 13.50 -20.08 -33.26
CA ASP A 857 12.74 -20.11 -32.02
C ASP A 857 13.46 -19.17 -31.04
N SER A 858 12.71 -18.24 -30.44
CA SER A 858 13.24 -17.19 -29.57
C SER A 858 12.88 -17.48 -28.12
N ASP A 859 13.84 -18.00 -27.36
CA ASP A 859 13.77 -18.09 -25.89
C ASP A 859 13.82 -16.68 -25.28
N GLU A 860 12.69 -15.97 -25.27
CA GLU A 860 12.51 -14.74 -24.50
C GLU A 860 11.83 -15.03 -23.15
N PRO A 861 12.38 -14.56 -22.01
CA PRO A 861 11.77 -14.77 -20.71
C PRO A 861 10.55 -13.86 -20.51
N PHE A 862 9.36 -14.46 -20.43
CA PHE A 862 8.13 -13.77 -20.08
C PHE A 862 8.23 -13.06 -18.71
N SER A 863 7.87 -11.78 -18.66
CA SER A 863 7.62 -11.09 -17.39
C SER A 863 6.30 -11.57 -16.77
N ILE A 864 6.33 -11.95 -15.50
CA ILE A 864 5.20 -12.60 -14.80
C ILE A 864 4.01 -11.64 -14.57
N PHE A 865 4.21 -10.32 -14.72
CA PHE A 865 3.13 -9.32 -14.62
C PHE A 865 2.18 -9.26 -15.84
N GLY A 866 2.30 -10.16 -16.81
CA GLY A 866 1.39 -10.26 -17.96
C GLY A 866 1.50 -9.12 -18.99
N MET A 867 2.42 -8.17 -18.79
CA MET A 867 2.68 -7.09 -19.73
C MET A 867 3.58 -7.57 -20.88
N SER A 868 3.06 -7.53 -22.10
CA SER A 868 3.91 -7.51 -23.31
C SER A 868 4.59 -6.15 -23.43
N CYS A 869 5.92 -6.11 -23.53
CA CYS A 869 6.64 -4.89 -23.87
C CYS A 869 6.23 -4.42 -25.27
N GLY A 870 5.66 -3.22 -25.39
CA GLY A 870 5.21 -2.68 -26.67
C GLY A 870 6.39 -2.39 -27.61
N HIS A 871 6.60 -3.25 -28.60
CA HIS A 871 7.41 -2.91 -29.77
C HIS A 871 6.78 -1.71 -30.51
N ASN A 872 7.26 -0.48 -30.23
CA ASN A 872 7.21 0.67 -31.15
C ASN A 872 7.98 1.94 -30.69
N PHE A 873 8.88 1.87 -29.70
CA PHE A 873 9.66 3.04 -29.22
C PHE A 873 11.18 2.82 -29.19
N CYS A 874 11.77 2.33 -30.29
CA CYS A 874 13.22 2.43 -30.56
C CYS A 874 13.59 2.13 -32.04
N ALA A 875 13.19 3.00 -32.97
CA ALA A 875 13.79 3.08 -34.30
C ALA A 875 13.45 4.43 -34.97
N GLN A 876 14.43 4.99 -35.72
CA GLN A 876 14.32 6.14 -36.64
C GLN A 876 13.96 7.53 -36.04
N ASP A 877 14.60 8.62 -36.47
CA ASP A 877 15.98 8.72 -36.98
C ASP A 877 16.52 10.15 -36.82
N THR A 878 17.83 10.32 -36.90
CA THR A 878 18.48 11.63 -36.82
C THR A 878 18.67 12.25 -38.20
N SER A 879 17.91 13.30 -38.53
CA SER A 879 18.25 14.19 -39.64
C SER A 879 17.98 15.66 -39.33
N VAL A 880 19.04 16.41 -39.05
CA VAL A 880 19.00 17.89 -38.90
C VAL A 880 19.00 18.53 -40.29
N LYS A 881 17.99 19.36 -40.60
CA LYS A 881 18.07 20.36 -41.66
C LYS A 881 17.40 21.68 -41.25
N TYR A 882 18.18 22.76 -41.33
CA TYR A 882 17.71 24.14 -41.24
C TYR A 882 17.00 24.56 -42.54
N SER A 883 15.81 25.14 -42.43
CA SER A 883 15.32 26.18 -43.35
C SER A 883 14.16 26.93 -42.71
N GLY A 884 14.12 28.25 -42.91
CA GLY A 884 13.19 29.18 -42.28
C GLY A 884 11.78 29.28 -42.90
N PRO A 885 11.08 30.41 -42.68
CA PRO A 885 9.66 30.37 -42.32
C PRO A 885 8.67 30.67 -43.45
N ARG A 886 7.41 30.26 -43.23
CA ARG A 886 6.19 30.93 -43.65
C ARG A 886 5.04 30.59 -42.71
#